data_AF-A0A8J6C8Z3-F1
#
_entry.id   AF-A0A8J6C8Z3-F1
#
_cell.length_a   1.000
_cell.length_b   1.000
_cell.length_c   1.000
_cell.angle_alpha   90.00
_cell.angle_beta   90.00
_cell.angle_gamma   90.00
#
_symmetry.space_group_name_H-M   'P 1'
#
loop_
_entity.id
_entity.type
_entity.pdbx_description
1 polymer ?
#
loop_
_entity_poly.entity_id
_entity_poly.type
_entity_poly.pdbx_seq_one_letter_code
_entity_poly.pdbx_strand_id
1 'polypeptide(L)'
;MPRSGARPLALAAALWAMAAATLLPAGLRPPALSRGIQMLPGASGRVRKRSEPGTLILVRNGLPDWALPDEQFIGWADPDLSEEGQMQVRSAARLLVESGHTVDTVHTSMMKRSIRTVWIILHELERIYLPVTKDWRLAARRYGALTGLSAETIERHFGPDYLARLKNDHDLRPPAAIAGLTTTDYSATRERTFSHLRDAHDLHESETVGEALGRCEPAWKAIVKDLALGKNVLVVGHQLSLSSLIGKIEGLNNHDCQRMIQIPRGCPLIYKFERGPAGRLVASAPSESARKLTEARGAAFAATEADDGGAGGVGAHQPFVPAYADFLADPLDLERMAREQAPLRDAPTCVTSGAFGTELCNVGKGDFEPAADGSPAQTIGAQEAAAASSARDARRRNQREQVVVIIRHGKTEHNKLGLFTGWEDVPLATEGAQEAMAAGRLLAQQGITFDVVYASWLSRSISTAWLVLEQLDALWLPIIKSWRLNERMYGALTSLSKRMIRTKYGEKQFKQWRRGYTTRPPPVSSFSPLYPGNDERYVTYVTDVRNSVRETLIRSIEAGRLELHPKLPKCESLRDCMERTIPYWSDVIVPEAIEQGKSVLISSSENAIRGLMMHLCDIPAEQIVGVEIPTGVPLIYDVRAKCIRLLDDPEGGESDPLLRYNFGSNGHLLFQPCTVAYDDDGEGAGPVGAQASVEARAKAIAE
;
A
#
# COMPACT_ATOMS: atom_id res chain seq x y z
N MET A 1 -15.15 51.77 9.72
CA MET A 1 -15.85 51.51 11.00
C MET A 1 -17.06 52.44 11.06
N PRO A 2 -18.19 52.06 11.69
CA PRO A 2 -18.41 50.95 12.64
C PRO A 2 -19.02 49.73 11.93
N ARG A 3 -18.65 48.45 12.17
CA ARG A 3 -18.66 47.57 13.36
C ARG A 3 -20.03 47.45 14.05
N SER A 4 -20.89 46.57 13.52
CA SER A 4 -21.85 45.81 14.32
C SER A 4 -21.97 44.37 13.79
N GLY A 5 -21.28 43.45 14.46
CA GLY A 5 -21.39 42.02 14.21
C GLY A 5 -22.63 41.45 14.90
N ALA A 6 -23.61 41.01 14.12
CA ALA A 6 -24.64 40.10 14.58
C ALA A 6 -24.28 38.69 14.05
N ARG A 7 -24.09 37.75 14.97
CA ARG A 7 -23.68 36.36 14.69
C ARG A 7 -24.84 35.58 14.03
N PRO A 8 -24.60 34.79 12.96
CA PRO A 8 -25.64 33.99 12.28
C PRO A 8 -26.27 32.88 13.14
N LEU A 9 -25.69 32.57 14.31
CA LEU A 9 -26.19 31.58 15.26
C LEU A 9 -27.47 32.00 16.01
N ALA A 10 -27.66 33.30 16.26
CA ALA A 10 -28.87 33.79 16.94
C ALA A 10 -30.10 33.74 16.04
N LEU A 11 -29.92 34.00 14.74
CA LEU A 11 -30.99 33.91 13.74
C LEU A 11 -31.41 32.45 13.52
N ALA A 12 -30.46 31.51 13.54
CA ALA A 12 -30.73 30.07 13.44
C ALA A 12 -31.51 29.54 14.65
N ALA A 13 -31.19 30.00 15.87
CA ALA A 13 -31.92 29.63 17.08
C ALA A 13 -33.36 30.19 17.10
N ALA A 14 -33.57 31.41 16.59
CA ALA A 14 -34.90 32.01 16.48
C ALA A 14 -35.77 31.28 15.43
N LEU A 15 -35.17 30.89 14.29
CA LEU A 15 -35.85 30.08 13.26
C LEU A 15 -36.19 28.67 13.76
N TRP A 16 -35.33 28.09 14.60
CA TRP A 16 -35.57 26.79 15.25
C TRP A 16 -36.75 26.84 16.25
N ALA A 17 -36.85 27.93 17.03
CA ALA A 17 -37.96 28.15 17.96
C ALA A 17 -39.30 28.37 17.23
N MET A 18 -39.29 29.09 16.11
CA MET A 18 -40.52 29.29 15.31
C MET A 18 -40.97 28.02 14.60
N ALA A 19 -40.04 27.21 14.07
CA ALA A 19 -40.38 25.95 13.39
C ALA A 19 -40.92 24.88 14.35
N ALA A 20 -40.41 24.84 15.59
CA ALA A 20 -40.88 23.90 16.61
C ALA A 20 -42.30 24.21 17.10
N ALA A 21 -42.75 25.47 17.03
CA ALA A 21 -44.10 25.87 17.44
C ALA A 21 -45.20 25.50 16.42
N THR A 22 -44.84 25.23 15.16
CA THR A 22 -45.78 24.91 14.07
C THR A 22 -46.00 23.43 13.81
N LEU A 23 -45.30 22.52 14.50
CA LEU A 23 -45.31 21.07 14.19
C LEU A 23 -45.84 20.16 15.30
N LEU A 24 -46.46 20.70 16.36
CA LEU A 24 -47.10 19.90 17.41
C LEU A 24 -48.62 20.02 17.34
N PRO A 25 -49.38 18.91 17.19
CA PRO A 25 -50.83 18.92 17.31
C PRO A 25 -51.25 19.28 18.75
N ALA A 26 -52.31 20.07 18.89
CA ALA A 26 -52.83 20.53 20.16
C ALA A 26 -53.20 19.35 21.07
N GLY A 27 -52.52 19.20 22.22
CA GLY A 27 -52.95 18.26 23.26
C GLY A 27 -51.89 17.73 24.23
N LEU A 28 -50.59 17.86 23.97
CA LEU A 28 -49.55 17.32 24.86
C LEU A 28 -48.77 18.45 25.55
N ARG A 29 -48.99 18.62 26.85
CA ARG A 29 -48.19 19.49 27.72
C ARG A 29 -46.83 18.81 28.03
N PRO A 30 -45.70 19.53 27.97
CA PRO A 30 -44.42 19.00 28.45
C PRO A 30 -44.36 18.97 29.99
N PRO A 31 -43.59 18.06 30.60
CA PRO A 31 -43.43 18.01 32.05
C PRO A 31 -42.59 19.19 32.55
N ALA A 32 -42.94 19.68 33.74
CA ALA A 32 -42.31 20.84 34.39
C ALA A 32 -40.87 20.53 34.82
N LEU A 33 -39.89 21.26 34.27
CA LEU A 33 -38.53 21.35 34.79
C LEU A 33 -38.45 22.55 35.76
N SER A 34 -38.74 22.30 37.03
CA SER A 34 -38.44 23.24 38.12
C SER A 34 -37.37 22.65 39.02
N ARG A 35 -36.12 23.13 38.92
CA ARG A 35 -35.19 23.43 40.04
C ARG A 35 -33.77 23.73 39.53
N GLY A 36 -33.30 24.95 39.80
CA GLY A 36 -31.91 25.27 40.13
C GLY A 36 -30.89 25.40 39.00
N ILE A 37 -30.82 26.58 38.36
CA ILE A 37 -29.58 27.01 37.68
C ILE A 37 -28.63 27.51 38.77
N GLN A 38 -27.70 26.64 39.21
CA GLN A 38 -26.47 27.11 39.84
C GLN A 38 -25.53 27.61 38.73
N MET A 39 -25.17 28.89 38.81
CA MET A 39 -24.13 29.48 37.97
C MET A 39 -22.77 28.83 38.31
N LEU A 40 -22.21 28.06 37.37
CA LEU A 40 -20.82 27.62 37.43
C LEU A 40 -19.91 28.74 36.89
N PRO A 41 -18.81 29.08 37.58
CA PRO A 41 -17.90 30.13 37.16
C PRO A 41 -16.97 29.67 36.04
N GLY A 42 -16.68 30.57 35.10
CA GLY A 42 -15.48 30.56 34.27
C GLY A 42 -15.47 29.54 33.13
N ALA A 43 -15.76 30.03 31.92
CA ALA A 43 -15.38 29.35 30.68
C ALA A 43 -13.85 29.31 30.55
N SER A 44 -13.21 28.30 31.14
CA SER A 44 -11.87 27.87 30.71
C SER A 44 -12.04 27.03 29.44
N GLY A 45 -11.28 27.37 28.40
CA GLY A 45 -11.31 26.67 27.12
C GLY A 45 -11.10 25.19 27.34
N ARG A 46 -12.10 24.37 26.97
CA ARG A 46 -11.93 22.93 26.84
C ARG A 46 -10.90 22.68 25.74
N VAL A 47 -9.66 22.48 26.17
CA VAL A 47 -8.60 21.84 25.39
C VAL A 47 -9.22 20.58 24.79
N ARG A 48 -9.26 20.47 23.45
CA ARG A 48 -9.61 19.21 22.79
C ARG A 48 -8.73 18.13 23.41
N LYS A 49 -9.33 17.19 24.15
CA LYS A 49 -8.60 16.05 24.72
C LYS A 49 -7.93 15.35 23.53
N ARG A 50 -6.60 15.44 23.43
CA ARG A 50 -5.84 14.77 22.36
C ARG A 50 -6.17 13.28 22.45
N SER A 51 -6.38 12.62 21.30
CA SER A 51 -6.64 11.18 21.26
C SER A 51 -5.54 10.43 22.02
N GLU A 52 -5.93 9.36 22.70
CA GLU A 52 -4.97 8.45 23.31
C GLU A 52 -4.07 7.87 22.19
N PRO A 53 -2.77 7.66 22.46
CA PRO A 53 -1.90 7.02 21.49
C PRO A 53 -2.41 5.64 21.10
N GLY A 54 -2.10 5.24 19.86
CA GLY A 54 -2.46 3.92 19.37
C GLY A 54 -1.55 2.81 19.91
N THR A 55 -1.91 1.57 19.58
CA THR A 55 -1.14 0.36 19.90
C THR A 55 -0.16 0.03 18.79
N LEU A 56 1.07 -0.36 19.13
CA LEU A 56 2.05 -0.88 18.17
C LEU A 56 2.08 -2.41 18.25
N ILE A 57 1.99 -3.05 17.10
CA ILE A 57 2.07 -4.50 16.93
C ILE A 57 3.29 -4.78 16.06
N LEU A 58 4.28 -5.51 16.58
CA LEU A 58 5.46 -5.92 15.84
C LEU A 58 5.36 -7.40 15.50
N VAL A 59 5.54 -7.75 14.23
CA VAL A 59 5.54 -9.15 13.77
C VAL A 59 6.78 -9.42 12.93
N ARG A 60 7.58 -10.41 13.35
CA ARG A 60 8.68 -10.91 12.52
C ARG A 60 8.11 -11.70 11.35
N ASN A 61 8.66 -11.45 10.16
CA ASN A 61 8.27 -12.19 8.96
C ASN A 61 8.42 -13.71 9.15
N GLY A 62 7.55 -14.47 8.48
CA GLY A 62 7.59 -15.94 8.51
C GLY A 62 8.91 -16.52 7.97
N LEU A 63 9.09 -17.81 8.20
CA LEU A 63 10.22 -18.58 7.67
C LEU A 63 10.28 -18.46 6.13
N PRO A 64 11.41 -18.06 5.55
CA PRO A 64 11.59 -18.02 4.10
C PRO A 64 11.82 -19.42 3.51
N ASP A 65 11.57 -19.58 2.21
CA ASP A 65 11.79 -20.83 1.45
C ASP A 65 13.26 -21.29 1.42
N TRP A 66 14.22 -20.36 1.61
CA TRP A 66 15.65 -20.63 1.73
C TRP A 66 16.10 -21.15 3.10
N ALA A 67 15.18 -21.38 4.05
CA ALA A 67 15.52 -21.95 5.33
C ALA A 67 15.83 -23.46 5.22
N LEU A 68 16.99 -23.79 4.65
CA LEU A 68 17.64 -25.09 4.77
C LEU A 68 18.20 -25.27 6.20
N PRO A 69 18.55 -26.50 6.61
CA PRO A 69 18.98 -26.82 7.98
C PRO A 69 20.13 -25.96 8.53
N ASP A 70 20.97 -25.39 7.67
CA ASP A 70 22.30 -24.85 8.05
C ASP A 70 22.35 -23.32 8.27
N GLU A 71 21.25 -22.69 8.69
CA GLU A 71 21.17 -21.23 8.98
C GLU A 71 21.82 -20.33 7.90
N GLN A 72 21.17 -20.17 6.74
CA GLN A 72 21.69 -19.30 5.68
C GLN A 72 21.58 -17.80 5.99
N PHE A 73 22.60 -17.04 5.57
CA PHE A 73 22.61 -15.58 5.65
C PHE A 73 21.83 -14.96 4.49
N ILE A 74 20.51 -14.82 4.65
CA ILE A 74 19.61 -14.41 3.56
C ILE A 74 19.75 -12.92 3.20
N GLY A 75 19.86 -12.04 4.19
CA GLY A 75 19.98 -10.59 3.97
C GLY A 75 18.95 -10.02 2.99
N TRP A 76 19.46 -9.38 1.93
CA TRP A 76 18.67 -8.71 0.89
C TRP A 76 18.31 -9.61 -0.29
N ALA A 77 18.73 -10.88 -0.28
CA ALA A 77 18.09 -11.84 -1.13
C ALA A 77 16.59 -11.88 -0.81
N ASP A 78 15.79 -12.16 -1.84
CA ASP A 78 14.34 -12.03 -1.75
C ASP A 78 13.56 -13.35 -1.95
N PRO A 79 13.83 -14.38 -1.12
CA PRO A 79 13.01 -15.57 -1.06
C PRO A 79 11.58 -15.25 -0.61
N ASP A 80 10.62 -16.06 -1.05
CA ASP A 80 9.26 -16.01 -0.52
C ASP A 80 9.16 -16.79 0.81
N LEU A 81 7.98 -16.84 1.41
CA LEU A 81 7.71 -17.67 2.59
C LEU A 81 7.61 -19.15 2.24
N SER A 82 8.23 -19.99 3.06
CA SER A 82 7.97 -21.44 3.06
C SER A 82 6.55 -21.73 3.55
N GLU A 83 6.05 -22.96 3.34
CA GLU A 83 4.75 -23.39 3.86
C GLU A 83 4.68 -23.24 5.40
N GLU A 84 5.75 -23.61 6.10
CA GLU A 84 5.87 -23.40 7.55
C GLU A 84 5.83 -21.91 7.90
N GLY A 85 6.53 -21.06 7.14
CA GLY A 85 6.48 -19.62 7.32
C GLY A 85 5.09 -19.04 7.15
N GLN A 86 4.31 -19.53 6.20
CA GLN A 86 2.91 -19.13 6.03
C GLN A 86 2.05 -19.59 7.22
N MET A 87 2.25 -20.81 7.73
CA MET A 87 1.54 -21.29 8.92
C MET A 87 1.85 -20.45 10.16
N GLN A 88 3.11 -20.10 10.40
CA GLN A 88 3.53 -19.21 11.49
C GLN A 88 2.81 -17.86 11.42
N VAL A 89 2.70 -17.28 10.21
CA VAL A 89 2.02 -15.99 10.02
C VAL A 89 0.51 -16.10 10.23
N ARG A 90 -0.15 -17.17 9.75
CA ARG A 90 -1.58 -17.40 10.01
C ARG A 90 -1.85 -17.55 11.51
N SER A 91 -0.99 -18.24 12.24
CA SER A 91 -1.08 -18.34 13.71
C SER A 91 -0.95 -16.97 14.37
N ALA A 92 -0.01 -16.12 13.93
CA ALA A 92 0.10 -14.75 14.44
C ALA A 92 -1.17 -13.93 14.19
N ALA A 93 -1.76 -14.05 13.00
CA ALA A 93 -3.00 -13.35 12.66
C ALA A 93 -4.17 -13.81 13.54
N ARG A 94 -4.31 -15.12 13.77
CA ARG A 94 -5.32 -15.68 14.69
C ARG A 94 -5.18 -15.13 16.10
N LEU A 95 -3.95 -15.06 16.63
CA LEU A 95 -3.70 -14.47 17.95
C LEU A 95 -4.15 -13.01 18.02
N LEU A 96 -3.97 -12.22 16.95
CA LEU A 96 -4.46 -10.83 16.90
C LEU A 96 -5.99 -10.75 16.92
N VAL A 97 -6.66 -11.65 16.19
CA VAL A 97 -8.14 -11.74 16.19
C VAL A 97 -8.65 -12.14 17.56
N GLU A 98 -8.11 -13.20 18.16
CA GLU A 98 -8.54 -13.74 19.46
C GLU A 98 -8.31 -12.75 20.61
N SER A 99 -7.25 -11.95 20.53
CA SER A 99 -6.95 -10.89 21.52
C SER A 99 -7.73 -9.59 21.28
N GLY A 100 -8.51 -9.49 20.20
CA GLY A 100 -9.32 -8.32 19.88
C GLY A 100 -8.51 -7.08 19.49
N HIS A 101 -7.27 -7.24 19.05
CA HIS A 101 -6.45 -6.13 18.58
C HIS A 101 -6.81 -5.73 17.15
N THR A 102 -7.08 -4.44 16.93
CA THR A 102 -7.36 -3.89 15.60
C THR A 102 -6.12 -3.26 14.98
N VAL A 103 -6.13 -3.10 13.65
CA VAL A 103 -5.06 -2.47 12.87
C VAL A 103 -5.68 -1.40 11.98
N ASP A 104 -5.05 -0.22 11.96
CA ASP A 104 -5.48 0.93 11.14
C ASP A 104 -4.48 1.26 10.03
N THR A 105 -3.21 0.90 10.20
CA THR A 105 -2.16 1.14 9.20
C THR A 105 -1.02 0.13 9.37
N VAL A 106 -0.34 -0.17 8.26
CA VAL A 106 0.75 -1.14 8.23
C VAL A 106 2.03 -0.51 7.71
N HIS A 107 3.15 -0.79 8.37
CA HIS A 107 4.50 -0.50 7.88
C HIS A 107 5.24 -1.82 7.65
N THR A 108 5.93 -1.96 6.54
CA THR A 108 6.64 -3.20 6.21
C THR A 108 7.89 -2.97 5.37
N SER A 109 8.80 -3.93 5.36
CA SER A 109 9.92 -3.91 4.43
C SER A 109 9.48 -4.17 2.99
N MET A 110 10.30 -3.74 2.02
CA MET A 110 10.06 -4.02 0.59
C MET A 110 10.38 -5.47 0.16
N MET A 111 10.78 -6.34 1.10
CA MET A 111 11.09 -7.74 0.81
C MET A 111 9.80 -8.58 0.64
N LYS A 112 9.78 -9.48 -0.34
CA LYS A 112 8.66 -10.36 -0.70
C LYS A 112 8.13 -11.12 0.50
N ARG A 113 8.99 -11.75 1.31
CA ARG A 113 8.61 -12.43 2.56
C ARG A 113 7.89 -11.53 3.58
N SER A 114 8.27 -10.25 3.70
CA SER A 114 7.58 -9.31 4.60
C SER A 114 6.25 -8.85 4.01
N ILE A 115 6.19 -8.61 2.70
CA ILE A 115 4.96 -8.21 2.01
C ILE A 115 3.94 -9.37 2.01
N ARG A 116 4.40 -10.60 1.78
CA ARG A 116 3.59 -11.83 1.89
C ARG A 116 3.06 -12.01 3.31
N THR A 117 3.89 -11.75 4.32
CA THR A 117 3.46 -11.78 5.72
C THR A 117 2.33 -10.79 5.99
N VAL A 118 2.48 -9.53 5.54
CA VAL A 118 1.42 -8.50 5.65
C VAL A 118 0.15 -8.95 4.94
N TRP A 119 0.27 -9.47 3.72
CA TRP A 119 -0.87 -9.92 2.94
C TRP A 119 -1.69 -10.99 3.66
N ILE A 120 -1.01 -12.03 4.19
CA ILE A 120 -1.67 -13.11 4.95
C ILE A 120 -2.37 -12.52 6.18
N ILE A 121 -1.69 -11.69 6.98
CA ILE A 121 -2.29 -11.08 8.17
C ILE A 121 -3.54 -10.27 7.79
N LEU A 122 -3.44 -9.39 6.79
CA LEU A 122 -4.56 -8.56 6.38
C LEU A 122 -5.72 -9.36 5.80
N HIS A 123 -5.45 -10.50 5.16
CA HIS A 123 -6.48 -11.40 4.65
C HIS A 123 -7.23 -12.10 5.79
N GLU A 124 -6.51 -12.63 6.78
CA GLU A 124 -7.10 -13.24 7.98
C GLU A 124 -7.87 -12.22 8.83
N LEU A 125 -7.48 -10.94 8.81
CA LEU A 125 -8.19 -9.84 9.44
C LEU A 125 -9.36 -9.29 8.60
N GLU A 126 -9.58 -9.79 7.38
CA GLU A 126 -10.57 -9.26 6.42
C GLU A 126 -10.40 -7.75 6.13
N ARG A 127 -9.15 -7.28 6.17
CA ARG A 127 -8.75 -5.86 6.14
C ARG A 127 -7.70 -5.54 5.08
N ILE A 128 -7.73 -6.22 3.93
CA ILE A 128 -6.75 -6.03 2.83
C ILE A 128 -6.76 -4.63 2.19
N TYR A 129 -7.80 -3.84 2.47
CA TYR A 129 -7.90 -2.45 2.06
C TYR A 129 -7.04 -1.50 2.89
N LEU A 130 -6.50 -1.91 4.05
CA LEU A 130 -5.71 -1.03 4.91
C LEU A 130 -4.48 -0.43 4.21
N PRO A 131 -4.10 0.81 4.52
CA PRO A 131 -2.90 1.43 3.96
C PRO A 131 -1.65 0.64 4.38
N VAL A 132 -0.76 0.40 3.42
CA VAL A 132 0.50 -0.30 3.63
C VAL A 132 1.65 0.57 3.14
N THR A 133 2.46 1.06 4.06
CA THR A 133 3.70 1.78 3.78
C THR A 133 4.84 0.76 3.66
N LYS A 134 5.49 0.73 2.50
CA LYS A 134 6.65 -0.13 2.25
C LYS A 134 7.91 0.72 2.32
N ASP A 135 8.85 0.39 3.20
CA ASP A 135 10.11 1.10 3.36
C ASP A 135 11.28 0.13 3.32
N TRP A 136 12.24 0.36 2.41
CA TRP A 136 13.46 -0.43 2.32
C TRP A 136 14.29 -0.34 3.61
N ARG A 137 14.15 0.74 4.40
CA ARG A 137 14.80 0.92 5.69
C ARG A 137 14.36 -0.06 6.76
N LEU A 138 13.30 -0.82 6.53
CA LEU A 138 12.87 -1.94 7.37
C LEU A 138 13.40 -3.30 6.86
N ALA A 139 14.22 -3.34 5.80
CA ALA A 139 14.79 -4.59 5.27
C ALA A 139 15.80 -5.24 6.23
N ALA A 140 16.13 -6.51 5.98
CA ALA A 140 17.17 -7.23 6.73
C ALA A 140 18.55 -6.60 6.52
N ARG A 141 19.56 -6.99 7.31
CA ARG A 141 20.95 -6.55 7.09
C ARG A 141 21.45 -7.03 5.72
N ARG A 142 22.14 -6.16 4.98
CA ARG A 142 22.81 -6.55 3.74
C ARG A 142 24.15 -7.24 4.04
N TYR A 143 24.30 -8.50 3.61
CA TYR A 143 25.47 -9.32 3.92
C TYR A 143 26.55 -9.34 2.82
N GLY A 144 26.37 -8.59 1.73
CA GLY A 144 27.30 -8.58 0.60
C GLY A 144 27.50 -9.98 0.03
N ALA A 145 28.76 -10.37 -0.19
CA ALA A 145 29.11 -11.68 -0.73
C ALA A 145 28.84 -12.86 0.22
N LEU A 146 28.50 -12.62 1.48
CA LEU A 146 28.05 -13.69 2.39
C LEU A 146 26.58 -14.07 2.17
N THR A 147 25.85 -13.31 1.35
CA THR A 147 24.44 -13.55 1.07
C THR A 147 24.22 -14.94 0.45
N GLY A 148 23.37 -15.76 1.07
CA GLY A 148 23.06 -17.13 0.64
C GLY A 148 24.04 -18.20 1.12
N LEU A 149 25.12 -17.83 1.82
CA LEU A 149 26.04 -18.81 2.43
C LEU A 149 25.49 -19.33 3.76
N SER A 150 25.77 -20.60 4.08
CA SER A 150 25.49 -21.18 5.39
C SER A 150 26.52 -20.74 6.43
N ALA A 151 26.16 -20.81 7.71
CA ALA A 151 27.09 -20.57 8.80
C ALA A 151 28.33 -21.47 8.71
N GLU A 152 28.14 -22.76 8.39
CA GLU A 152 29.24 -23.72 8.20
C GLU A 152 30.17 -23.34 7.05
N THR A 153 29.63 -22.84 5.94
CA THR A 153 30.43 -22.40 4.78
C THR A 153 31.29 -21.20 5.14
N ILE A 154 30.73 -20.24 5.88
CA ILE A 154 31.44 -19.05 6.36
C ILE A 154 32.53 -19.47 7.35
N GLU A 155 32.23 -20.35 8.30
CA GLU A 155 33.18 -20.87 9.27
C GLU A 155 34.34 -21.61 8.58
N ARG A 156 34.05 -22.44 7.57
CA ARG A 156 35.09 -23.14 6.80
C ARG A 156 36.03 -22.20 6.05
N HIS A 157 35.52 -21.06 5.58
CA HIS A 157 36.30 -20.13 4.76
C HIS A 157 37.02 -19.04 5.58
N PHE A 158 36.39 -18.52 6.63
CA PHE A 158 36.89 -17.40 7.43
C PHE A 158 37.24 -17.76 8.88
N GLY A 159 36.91 -18.98 9.31
CA GLY A 159 37.10 -19.45 10.69
C GLY A 159 35.93 -19.14 11.63
N PRO A 160 35.84 -19.85 12.78
CA PRO A 160 34.77 -19.67 13.77
C PRO A 160 34.78 -18.26 14.40
N ASP A 161 35.97 -17.68 14.63
CA ASP A 161 36.11 -16.34 15.20
C ASP A 161 35.47 -15.27 14.31
N TYR A 162 35.60 -15.40 12.99
CA TYR A 162 34.97 -14.47 12.05
C TYR A 162 33.45 -14.59 12.11
N LEU A 163 32.90 -15.81 12.15
CA LEU A 163 31.46 -16.02 12.25
C LEU A 163 30.91 -15.47 13.57
N ALA A 164 31.61 -15.68 14.68
CA ALA A 164 31.25 -15.13 15.98
C ALA A 164 31.24 -13.59 15.97
N ARG A 165 32.27 -12.97 15.38
CA ARG A 165 32.31 -11.52 15.19
C ARG A 165 31.23 -11.03 14.25
N LEU A 166 30.96 -11.71 13.13
CA LEU A 166 29.88 -11.33 12.20
C LEU A 166 28.52 -11.25 12.89
N LYS A 167 28.28 -12.14 13.87
CA LYS A 167 27.06 -12.21 14.69
C LYS A 167 27.04 -11.20 15.86
N ASN A 168 28.18 -10.71 16.34
CA ASN A 168 28.28 -9.98 17.63
C ASN A 168 29.04 -8.64 17.60
N ASP A 169 29.84 -8.39 16.56
CA ASP A 169 30.63 -7.18 16.32
C ASP A 169 29.78 -6.20 15.51
N HIS A 170 29.54 -5.04 16.12
CA HIS A 170 28.62 -4.05 15.59
C HIS A 170 29.15 -3.34 14.35
N ASP A 171 30.48 -3.25 14.23
CA ASP A 171 31.18 -2.46 13.22
C ASP A 171 31.83 -3.33 12.15
N LEU A 172 31.83 -4.66 12.33
CA LEU A 172 32.30 -5.59 11.31
C LEU A 172 31.43 -5.50 10.06
N ARG A 173 32.04 -5.05 8.96
CA ARG A 173 31.42 -5.04 7.63
C ARG A 173 31.64 -6.38 6.92
N PRO A 174 30.59 -7.04 6.41
CA PRO A 174 30.73 -8.22 5.55
C PRO A 174 31.50 -7.88 4.27
N PRO A 175 32.30 -8.81 3.71
CA PRO A 175 33.03 -8.58 2.48
C PRO A 175 32.08 -8.34 1.30
N ALA A 176 32.47 -7.41 0.43
CA ALA A 176 31.80 -7.11 -0.83
C ALA A 176 31.91 -8.27 -1.84
N ALA A 177 33.07 -8.93 -1.88
CA ALA A 177 33.38 -10.05 -2.78
C ALA A 177 34.27 -11.07 -2.05
N ILE A 178 34.19 -12.34 -2.47
CA ILE A 178 35.01 -13.43 -1.92
C ILE A 178 35.69 -14.16 -3.08
N ALA A 179 37.02 -14.21 -3.07
CA ALA A 179 37.78 -14.86 -4.14
C ALA A 179 37.53 -16.38 -4.14
N GLY A 180 37.17 -16.94 -5.30
CA GLY A 180 36.98 -18.38 -5.47
C GLY A 180 35.64 -18.94 -4.95
N LEU A 181 34.80 -18.11 -4.33
CA LEU A 181 33.42 -18.44 -3.98
C LEU A 181 32.50 -17.70 -4.94
N THR A 182 32.00 -18.41 -5.95
CA THR A 182 30.79 -17.96 -6.64
C THR A 182 29.66 -18.07 -5.62
N THR A 183 29.12 -16.94 -5.18
CA THR A 183 27.80 -16.94 -4.53
C THR A 183 26.89 -17.80 -5.41
N THR A 184 26.14 -18.72 -4.83
CA THR A 184 25.23 -19.60 -5.59
C THR A 184 24.45 -18.80 -6.64
N ASP A 185 24.14 -19.40 -7.80
CA ASP A 185 23.40 -18.74 -8.92
C ASP A 185 22.13 -17.99 -8.48
N TYR A 186 21.60 -18.34 -7.30
CA TYR A 186 20.48 -17.74 -6.61
C TYR A 186 20.73 -16.33 -6.01
N SER A 187 21.96 -15.94 -5.68
CA SER A 187 22.27 -14.64 -5.05
C SER A 187 22.29 -13.49 -6.08
N ALA A 188 22.94 -13.69 -7.21
CA ALA A 188 23.19 -12.65 -8.21
C ALA A 188 21.94 -12.27 -9.03
N THR A 189 20.93 -13.14 -9.07
CA THR A 189 19.70 -12.96 -9.87
C THR A 189 18.49 -12.51 -9.04
N ARG A 190 18.57 -12.49 -7.70
CA ARG A 190 17.43 -12.23 -6.80
C ARG A 190 17.69 -11.24 -5.66
N GLU A 191 18.87 -10.61 -5.57
CA GLU A 191 19.06 -9.50 -4.64
C GLU A 191 18.25 -8.28 -5.14
N ARG A 192 17.31 -7.79 -4.32
CA ARG A 192 16.57 -6.57 -4.68
C ARG A 192 17.50 -5.36 -4.55
N THR A 193 17.67 -4.63 -5.62
CA THR A 193 18.40 -3.37 -5.62
C THR A 193 17.45 -2.18 -5.45
N PHE A 194 17.72 -1.36 -4.43
CA PHE A 194 16.97 -0.12 -4.17
C PHE A 194 17.70 1.13 -4.66
N SER A 195 18.79 0.95 -5.43
CA SER A 195 19.67 2.03 -5.93
C SER A 195 18.95 3.11 -6.75
N HIS A 196 17.75 2.82 -7.23
CA HIS A 196 16.87 3.74 -7.96
C HIS A 196 16.09 4.69 -7.04
N LEU A 197 16.06 4.48 -5.72
CA LEU A 197 15.42 5.37 -4.77
C LEU A 197 16.34 6.55 -4.45
N ARG A 198 15.79 7.77 -4.43
CA ARG A 198 16.55 9.03 -4.21
C ARG A 198 17.42 9.03 -2.95
N ASP A 199 16.97 8.38 -1.89
CA ASP A 199 17.68 8.33 -0.59
C ASP A 199 18.59 7.09 -0.45
N ALA A 200 18.68 6.27 -1.49
CA ALA A 200 19.37 4.98 -1.48
C ALA A 200 20.68 5.01 -2.31
N HIS A 201 21.10 6.19 -2.75
CA HIS A 201 22.30 6.38 -3.56
C HIS A 201 23.61 6.10 -2.78
N ASP A 202 23.57 6.15 -1.45
CA ASP A 202 24.71 5.86 -0.56
C ASP A 202 24.70 4.41 -0.01
N LEU A 203 23.94 3.50 -0.62
CA LEU A 203 23.89 2.10 -0.17
C LEU A 203 25.19 1.35 -0.50
N HIS A 204 25.96 1.06 0.55
CA HIS A 204 27.09 0.14 0.47
C HIS A 204 26.65 -1.28 0.05
N GLU A 205 27.58 -2.02 -0.57
CA GLU A 205 27.36 -3.41 -1.01
C GLU A 205 27.07 -4.38 0.15
N SER A 206 27.45 -4.01 1.36
CA SER A 206 27.14 -4.70 2.62
C SER A 206 26.97 -3.69 3.76
N GLU A 207 26.32 -4.09 4.85
CA GLU A 207 26.04 -3.23 6.00
C GLU A 207 26.72 -3.76 7.28
N THR A 208 27.26 -2.86 8.10
CA THR A 208 27.53 -3.17 9.51
C THR A 208 26.20 -3.33 10.26
N VAL A 209 26.25 -3.82 11.50
CA VAL A 209 25.03 -3.89 12.32
C VAL A 209 24.55 -2.48 12.64
N GLY A 210 25.48 -1.58 12.98
CA GLY A 210 25.17 -0.19 13.30
C GLY A 210 24.47 0.57 12.19
N GLU A 211 24.92 0.39 10.95
CA GLU A 211 24.27 0.98 9.78
C GLU A 211 22.85 0.45 9.61
N ALA A 212 22.67 -0.87 9.73
CA ALA A 212 21.37 -1.51 9.59
C ALA A 212 20.38 -1.09 10.70
N LEU A 213 20.86 -0.91 11.94
CA LEU A 213 20.05 -0.37 13.05
C LEU A 213 19.74 1.11 12.85
N GLY A 214 20.74 1.90 12.45
CA GLY A 214 20.66 3.35 12.27
C GLY A 214 19.68 3.75 11.16
N ARG A 215 19.67 3.02 10.04
CA ARG A 215 18.76 3.33 8.91
C ARG A 215 17.28 3.17 9.24
N CYS A 216 16.90 2.44 10.29
CA CYS A 216 15.50 2.31 10.69
C CYS A 216 14.91 3.60 11.30
N GLU A 217 15.74 4.61 11.62
CA GLU A 217 15.31 5.85 12.27
C GLU A 217 14.20 6.62 11.52
N PRO A 218 14.29 6.88 10.21
CA PRO A 218 13.22 7.56 9.48
C PRO A 218 11.90 6.76 9.48
N ALA A 219 11.97 5.43 9.36
CA ALA A 219 10.80 4.57 9.42
C ALA A 219 10.15 4.63 10.82
N TRP A 220 10.95 4.64 11.88
CA TRP A 220 10.47 4.80 13.25
C TRP A 220 9.74 6.13 13.46
N LYS A 221 10.27 7.24 12.93
CA LYS A 221 9.59 8.55 12.99
C LYS A 221 8.22 8.53 12.33
N ALA A 222 8.09 7.85 11.19
CA ALA A 222 6.80 7.68 10.51
C ALA A 222 5.80 6.85 11.34
N ILE A 223 6.27 5.75 11.95
CA ILE A 223 5.46 4.90 12.84
C ILE A 223 4.96 5.69 14.07
N VAL A 224 5.86 6.45 14.72
CA VAL A 224 5.51 7.28 15.89
C VAL A 224 4.47 8.34 15.53
N LYS A 225 4.53 8.92 14.33
CA LYS A 225 3.51 9.87 13.85
C LYS A 225 2.13 9.22 13.80
N ASP A 226 2.02 8.00 13.27
CA ASP A 226 0.75 7.28 13.22
C ASP A 226 0.24 6.90 14.62
N LEU A 227 1.11 6.41 15.49
CA LEU A 227 0.78 6.11 16.90
C LEU A 227 0.29 7.37 17.64
N ALA A 228 0.95 8.51 17.42
CA ALA A 228 0.58 9.78 18.03
C ALA A 228 -0.77 10.33 17.56
N LEU A 229 -1.25 9.89 16.39
CA LEU A 229 -2.60 10.18 15.88
C LEU A 229 -3.66 9.26 16.49
N GLY A 230 -3.26 8.25 17.27
CA GLY A 230 -4.15 7.26 17.86
C GLY A 230 -4.40 6.04 16.98
N LYS A 231 -3.61 5.83 15.92
CA LYS A 231 -3.76 4.68 15.03
C LYS A 231 -3.07 3.45 15.62
N ASN A 232 -3.72 2.30 15.54
CA ASN A 232 -3.09 1.02 15.81
C ASN A 232 -2.21 0.62 14.61
N VAL A 233 -0.91 0.50 14.85
CA VAL A 233 0.11 0.31 13.81
C VAL A 233 0.64 -1.11 13.85
N LEU A 234 0.52 -1.83 12.73
CA LEU A 234 1.20 -3.10 12.51
C LEU A 234 2.53 -2.86 11.80
N VAL A 235 3.63 -3.36 12.33
CA VAL A 235 4.94 -3.34 11.69
C VAL A 235 5.40 -4.76 11.42
N VAL A 236 5.65 -5.07 10.15
CA VAL A 236 6.22 -6.35 9.74
C VAL A 236 7.65 -6.14 9.26
N GLY A 237 8.60 -6.79 9.92
CA GLY A 237 10.02 -6.60 9.62
C GLY A 237 10.82 -7.87 9.80
N HIS A 238 12.14 -7.72 9.70
CA HIS A 238 13.12 -8.77 9.95
C HIS A 238 13.67 -8.63 11.37
N GLN A 239 14.44 -9.64 11.81
CA GLN A 239 15.00 -9.70 13.16
C GLN A 239 15.69 -8.39 13.56
N LEU A 240 16.70 -7.97 12.80
CA LEU A 240 17.51 -6.81 13.17
C LEU A 240 16.74 -5.48 13.10
N SER A 241 15.90 -5.31 12.07
CA SER A 241 15.07 -4.10 11.93
C SER A 241 14.09 -3.94 13.09
N LEU A 242 13.46 -5.04 13.54
CA LEU A 242 12.53 -5.01 14.66
C LEU A 242 13.27 -4.84 16.00
N SER A 243 14.45 -5.45 16.14
CA SER A 243 15.34 -5.20 17.29
C SER A 243 15.72 -3.72 17.39
N SER A 244 15.99 -3.04 16.27
CA SER A 244 16.22 -1.58 16.26
C SER A 244 15.04 -0.81 16.84
N LEU A 245 13.81 -1.14 16.41
CA LEU A 245 12.60 -0.47 16.91
C LEU A 245 12.38 -0.74 18.40
N ILE A 246 12.53 -1.99 18.85
CA ILE A 246 12.42 -2.36 20.27
C ILE A 246 13.48 -1.63 21.10
N GLY A 247 14.72 -1.54 20.60
CA GLY A 247 15.78 -0.77 21.25
C GLY A 247 15.41 0.68 21.48
N LYS A 248 14.81 1.32 20.46
CA LYS A 248 14.32 2.71 20.57
C LYS A 248 13.15 2.86 21.55
N ILE A 249 12.30 1.84 21.67
CA ILE A 249 11.16 1.82 22.61
C ILE A 249 11.64 1.65 24.05
N GLU A 250 12.57 0.72 24.26
CA GLU A 250 13.04 0.31 25.59
C GLU A 250 14.26 1.12 26.08
N GLY A 251 14.82 1.98 25.23
CA GLY A 251 15.98 2.80 25.57
C GLY A 251 17.29 2.02 25.63
N LEU A 252 17.41 0.96 24.83
CA LEU A 252 18.61 0.13 24.75
C LEU A 252 19.63 0.76 23.80
N ASN A 253 20.92 0.59 24.10
CA ASN A 253 21.96 0.94 23.17
C ASN A 253 21.99 -0.06 21.99
N ASN A 254 22.64 0.31 20.88
CA ASN A 254 22.65 -0.53 19.67
C ASN A 254 23.31 -1.90 19.90
N HIS A 255 24.29 -1.99 20.79
CA HIS A 255 25.01 -3.23 21.11
C HIS A 255 24.07 -4.24 21.80
N ASP A 256 23.25 -3.77 22.74
CA ASP A 256 22.25 -4.57 23.45
C ASP A 256 21.10 -5.01 22.53
N CYS A 257 20.74 -4.21 21.54
CA CYS A 257 19.68 -4.53 20.58
C CYS A 257 19.97 -5.81 19.79
N GLN A 258 21.22 -6.04 19.40
CA GLN A 258 21.62 -7.20 18.60
C GLN A 258 21.71 -8.47 19.45
N ARG A 259 22.33 -8.39 20.63
CA ARG A 259 22.61 -9.55 21.47
C ARG A 259 21.41 -10.01 22.28
N MET A 260 20.59 -9.08 22.75
CA MET A 260 19.55 -9.37 23.74
C MET A 260 18.16 -9.57 23.15
N ILE A 261 17.95 -9.34 21.85
CA ILE A 261 16.61 -9.38 21.26
C ILE A 261 16.55 -10.52 20.26
N GLN A 262 15.91 -11.62 20.65
CA GLN A 262 15.47 -12.69 19.75
C GLN A 262 13.95 -12.62 19.62
N ILE A 263 13.44 -12.37 18.42
CA ILE A 263 12.00 -12.22 18.19
C ILE A 263 11.50 -13.52 17.58
N PRO A 264 10.66 -14.29 18.27
CA PRO A 264 10.09 -15.52 17.71
C PRO A 264 9.24 -15.19 16.48
N ARG A 265 9.31 -16.07 15.47
CA ARG A 265 8.39 -15.99 14.32
C ARG A 265 7.00 -16.44 14.76
N GLY A 266 5.97 -15.87 14.15
CA GLY A 266 4.58 -16.24 14.44
C GLY A 266 4.02 -15.74 15.78
N CYS A 267 4.77 -14.91 16.51
CA CYS A 267 4.34 -14.33 17.78
C CYS A 267 4.30 -12.80 17.67
N PRO A 268 3.11 -12.16 17.69
CA PRO A 268 3.01 -10.71 17.69
C PRO A 268 3.45 -10.12 19.03
N LEU A 269 4.31 -9.10 18.99
CA LEU A 269 4.69 -8.31 20.16
C LEU A 269 3.84 -7.03 20.21
N ILE A 270 3.32 -6.69 21.39
CA ILE A 270 2.30 -5.64 21.51
C ILE A 270 2.77 -4.61 22.53
N TYR A 271 2.88 -3.37 22.08
CA TYR A 271 3.26 -2.22 22.90
C TYR A 271 2.11 -1.21 22.93
N LYS A 272 1.74 -0.81 24.14
CA LYS A 272 0.82 0.29 24.38
C LYS A 272 1.62 1.54 24.76
N PHE A 273 1.10 2.71 24.42
CA PHE A 273 1.79 3.97 24.66
C PHE A 273 0.92 4.94 25.46
N GLU A 274 1.56 5.66 26.36
CA GLU A 274 1.00 6.76 27.10
C GLU A 274 1.68 8.07 26.66
N ARG A 275 0.98 9.20 26.82
CA ARG A 275 1.59 10.51 26.58
C ARG A 275 2.32 10.94 27.85
N GLY A 276 3.64 10.89 27.79
CA GLY A 276 4.53 11.45 28.80
C GLY A 276 4.61 12.98 28.75
N PRO A 277 5.49 13.58 29.58
CA PRO A 277 5.76 15.01 29.59
C PRO A 277 6.12 15.53 28.18
N ALA A 278 5.71 16.77 27.86
CA ALA A 278 5.85 17.40 26.54
C ALA A 278 5.12 16.71 25.36
N GLY A 279 4.26 15.71 25.62
CA GLY A 279 3.48 15.03 24.57
C GLY A 279 4.19 13.85 23.91
N ARG A 280 5.35 13.45 24.45
CA ARG A 280 6.16 12.29 24.06
C ARG A 280 5.40 10.98 24.28
N LEU A 281 5.55 10.03 23.36
CA LEU A 281 5.06 8.66 23.59
C LEU A 281 6.05 7.90 24.49
N VAL A 282 5.54 7.36 25.59
CA VAL A 282 6.26 6.48 26.51
C VAL A 282 5.54 5.14 26.46
N ALA A 283 6.26 4.05 26.20
CA ALA A 283 5.65 2.73 26.23
C ALA A 283 5.21 2.41 27.67
N SER A 284 3.94 2.05 27.85
CA SER A 284 3.47 1.43 29.09
C SER A 284 4.08 0.02 29.18
N ALA A 285 4.12 -0.56 30.38
CA ALA A 285 4.69 -1.89 30.61
C ALA A 285 4.24 -2.91 29.52
N PRO A 286 5.17 -3.72 28.97
CA PRO A 286 4.88 -4.63 27.87
C PRO A 286 3.75 -5.61 28.20
N SER A 287 3.03 -6.07 27.18
CA SER A 287 2.06 -7.17 27.34
C SER A 287 2.72 -8.41 27.95
N GLU A 288 1.96 -9.31 28.56
CA GLU A 288 2.52 -10.53 29.19
C GLU A 288 3.44 -11.34 28.25
N SER A 289 3.15 -11.35 26.94
CA SER A 289 3.98 -11.98 25.91
C SER A 289 5.32 -11.26 25.71
N ALA A 290 5.32 -9.93 25.63
CA ALA A 290 6.54 -9.13 25.57
C ALA A 290 7.31 -9.16 26.90
N ARG A 291 6.60 -9.28 28.02
CA ARG A 291 7.16 -9.47 29.36
C ARG A 291 7.82 -10.84 29.52
N LYS A 292 7.26 -11.93 28.99
CA LYS A 292 7.94 -13.24 28.92
C LYS A 292 9.22 -13.19 28.10
N LEU A 293 9.24 -12.39 27.03
CA LEU A 293 10.47 -12.10 26.29
C LEU A 293 11.48 -11.34 27.16
N THR A 294 11.04 -10.33 27.92
CA THR A 294 11.88 -9.57 28.86
C THR A 294 12.37 -10.40 30.06
N GLU A 295 11.56 -11.32 30.57
CA GLU A 295 11.93 -12.24 31.65
C GLU A 295 12.92 -13.30 31.15
N ALA A 296 12.72 -13.82 29.93
CA ALA A 296 13.71 -14.67 29.25
C ALA A 296 15.03 -13.93 28.98
N ARG A 297 14.99 -12.61 28.70
CA ARG A 297 16.18 -11.75 28.55
C ARG A 297 16.94 -11.59 29.86
N GLY A 298 16.25 -11.37 30.97
CA GLY A 298 16.88 -11.29 32.30
C GLY A 298 17.55 -12.61 32.71
N ALA A 299 16.94 -13.75 32.39
CA ALA A 299 17.52 -15.07 32.63
C ALA A 299 18.75 -15.37 31.74
N ALA A 300 18.72 -14.99 30.47
CA ALA A 300 19.84 -15.16 29.55
C ALA A 300 21.03 -14.27 29.90
N PHE A 301 20.79 -13.04 30.35
CA PHE A 301 21.83 -12.09 30.79
C PHE A 301 22.52 -12.55 32.09
N ALA A 302 21.74 -13.03 33.06
CA ALA A 302 22.28 -13.61 34.29
C ALA A 302 23.11 -14.88 34.03
N ALA A 303 22.80 -15.64 32.97
CA ALA A 303 23.57 -16.80 32.55
C ALA A 303 24.87 -16.43 31.81
N THR A 304 24.94 -15.28 31.15
CA THR A 304 26.16 -14.83 30.45
C THR A 304 27.15 -14.16 31.40
N GLU A 305 26.69 -13.44 32.43
CA GLU A 305 27.58 -12.93 33.49
C GLU A 305 28.16 -14.03 34.40
N ALA A 306 27.53 -15.22 34.44
CA ALA A 306 28.06 -16.35 35.18
C ALA A 306 29.21 -17.09 34.47
N ASP A 307 29.39 -16.87 33.15
CA ASP A 307 30.39 -17.56 32.32
C ASP A 307 31.66 -16.71 32.06
N ASP A 308 31.57 -15.37 32.15
CA ASP A 308 32.73 -14.47 32.15
C ASP A 308 33.24 -14.26 33.58
N GLY A 309 34.07 -15.21 34.04
CA GLY A 309 34.78 -15.14 35.31
C GLY A 309 35.77 -13.98 35.38
N GLY A 310 35.29 -12.79 35.76
CA GLY A 310 36.09 -11.61 36.03
C GLY A 310 35.58 -10.87 37.26
N ALA A 311 36.22 -11.10 38.42
CA ALA A 311 35.92 -10.42 39.66
C ALA A 311 36.16 -8.90 39.54
N GLY A 312 35.07 -8.14 39.38
CA GLY A 312 35.05 -6.68 39.49
C GLY A 312 33.71 -6.23 40.05
N GLY A 313 33.64 -6.00 41.36
CA GLY A 313 32.41 -5.53 42.01
C GLY A 313 32.00 -4.15 41.51
N VAL A 314 30.74 -4.02 41.07
CA VAL A 314 30.06 -2.74 40.84
C VAL A 314 28.69 -2.80 41.52
N GLY A 315 28.37 -1.72 42.24
CA GLY A 315 27.32 -1.67 43.25
C GLY A 315 25.88 -1.75 42.74
N ALA A 316 24.98 -1.94 43.71
CA ALA A 316 23.54 -2.01 43.56
C ALA A 316 22.97 -1.02 42.51
N HIS A 317 22.32 -1.57 41.48
CA HIS A 317 21.62 -0.79 40.46
C HIS A 317 20.50 0.05 41.10
N GLN A 318 20.61 1.37 40.94
CA GLN A 318 19.49 2.30 41.10
C GLN A 318 18.42 2.07 40.02
N PRO A 319 17.14 2.37 40.28
CA PRO A 319 16.09 2.28 39.28
C PRO A 319 16.41 3.17 38.07
N PHE A 320 16.33 2.55 36.89
CA PHE A 320 16.56 3.13 35.57
C PHE A 320 15.74 4.41 35.36
N VAL A 321 16.44 5.54 35.20
CA VAL A 321 15.87 6.81 34.73
C VAL A 321 16.23 6.93 33.23
N PRO A 322 15.26 7.10 32.31
CA PRO A 322 15.56 7.14 30.88
C PRO A 322 16.37 8.40 30.54
N ALA A 323 17.67 8.22 30.33
CA ALA A 323 18.59 9.28 29.90
C ALA A 323 18.61 9.39 28.38
N TYR A 324 17.51 9.86 27.75
CA TYR A 324 17.53 10.50 26.42
C TYR A 324 16.24 11.31 26.26
N ALA A 325 16.30 12.57 26.70
CA ALA A 325 15.16 13.50 26.73
C ALA A 325 15.06 14.41 25.48
N ASP A 326 16.07 14.46 24.62
CA ASP A 326 16.22 15.61 23.72
C ASP A 326 15.62 15.44 22.30
N PHE A 327 15.21 14.23 21.89
CA PHE A 327 14.88 13.98 20.48
C PHE A 327 13.38 13.98 20.13
N LEU A 328 12.50 14.33 21.07
CA LEU A 328 11.04 14.41 20.83
C LEU A 328 10.47 15.81 21.11
N ALA A 329 11.34 16.83 21.05
CA ALA A 329 11.04 18.20 21.38
C ALA A 329 10.72 19.04 20.13
N ASP A 330 9.48 18.98 19.63
CA ASP A 330 8.82 20.23 19.24
C ASP A 330 7.27 20.11 19.22
N PRO A 331 6.58 20.70 20.21
CA PRO A 331 5.11 20.75 20.25
C PRO A 331 4.46 21.59 19.14
N LEU A 332 5.22 22.48 18.48
CA LEU A 332 4.68 23.42 17.47
C LEU A 332 4.60 22.83 16.06
N ASP A 333 5.23 21.68 15.81
CA ASP A 333 5.21 21.05 14.50
C ASP A 333 3.95 20.18 14.26
N LEU A 334 3.30 19.68 15.32
CA LEU A 334 2.14 18.78 15.18
C LEU A 334 0.91 19.44 14.54
N GLU A 335 0.65 20.73 14.79
CA GLU A 335 -0.48 21.45 14.15
C GLU A 335 -0.16 21.92 12.73
N ARG A 336 1.13 22.15 12.42
CA ARG A 336 1.62 22.45 11.06
C ARG A 336 1.59 21.19 10.20
N MET A 337 2.09 20.07 10.72
CA MET A 337 2.15 18.75 10.07
C MET A 337 0.78 18.08 9.91
N ALA A 338 -0.21 18.41 10.75
CA ALA A 338 -1.60 17.96 10.56
C ALA A 338 -2.27 18.64 9.36
N ARG A 339 -1.80 19.82 8.94
CA ARG A 339 -2.25 20.48 7.69
C ARG A 339 -1.57 19.89 6.46
N GLU A 340 -0.37 19.34 6.62
CA GLU A 340 0.40 18.66 5.56
C GLU A 340 -0.03 17.19 5.34
N GLN A 341 -1.03 16.69 6.09
CA GLN A 341 -1.69 15.39 5.86
C GLN A 341 -2.92 15.44 4.94
N ALA A 342 -3.18 16.57 4.28
CA ALA A 342 -3.82 16.48 2.97
C ALA A 342 -2.92 15.60 2.08
N PRO A 343 -3.45 14.76 1.18
CA PRO A 343 -2.60 13.95 0.30
C PRO A 343 -1.56 14.89 -0.31
N LEU A 344 -0.29 14.45 -0.29
CA LEU A 344 0.86 15.16 -0.85
C LEU A 344 0.56 15.56 -2.31
N ARG A 345 -0.13 16.68 -2.48
CA ARG A 345 0.04 17.60 -3.58
C ARG A 345 1.40 18.20 -3.32
N ASP A 346 2.40 17.63 -3.99
CA ASP A 346 3.68 18.24 -4.37
C ASP A 346 4.70 17.11 -4.54
N ALA A 347 4.62 16.41 -5.67
CA ALA A 347 5.86 16.09 -6.36
C ALA A 347 6.44 17.43 -6.83
N PRO A 348 7.73 17.74 -6.60
CA PRO A 348 8.31 18.96 -7.11
C PRO A 348 8.19 18.94 -8.63
N THR A 349 7.38 19.87 -9.14
CA THR A 349 7.27 20.23 -10.55
C THR A 349 8.65 20.63 -11.05
N CYS A 350 9.14 19.90 -12.06
CA CYS A 350 10.30 20.33 -12.82
C CYS A 350 9.87 21.55 -13.65
N VAL A 351 10.08 22.76 -13.12
CA VAL A 351 10.01 23.99 -13.91
C VAL A 351 11.31 24.07 -14.68
N THR A 352 11.30 23.67 -15.94
CA THR A 352 12.36 23.99 -16.89
C THR A 352 12.27 25.48 -17.24
N SER A 353 12.82 26.34 -16.38
CA SER A 353 13.20 27.68 -16.80
C SER A 353 14.61 27.60 -17.38
N GLY A 354 14.70 27.73 -18.69
CA GLY A 354 15.97 27.82 -19.40
C GLY A 354 16.69 29.13 -19.08
N ALA A 355 17.95 29.02 -18.68
CA ALA A 355 18.97 30.01 -18.95
C ALA A 355 20.34 29.31 -18.82
N PHE A 356 21.03 29.20 -19.95
CA PHE A 356 22.43 28.83 -20.05
C PHE A 356 23.30 29.79 -19.22
N GLY A 357 24.30 29.25 -18.53
CA GLY A 357 25.32 30.03 -17.83
C GLY A 357 26.40 29.14 -17.27
N THR A 358 27.35 28.74 -18.10
CA THR A 358 28.63 28.16 -17.68
C THR A 358 29.46 29.21 -16.95
N GLU A 359 29.71 29.01 -15.66
CA GLU A 359 30.85 29.63 -14.99
C GLU A 359 31.72 28.56 -14.31
N LEU A 360 32.92 28.43 -14.87
CA LEU A 360 34.07 27.72 -14.31
C LEU A 360 34.55 28.44 -13.06
N CYS A 361 34.47 27.79 -11.90
CA CYS A 361 35.22 28.19 -10.71
C CYS A 361 36.47 27.33 -10.58
N ASN A 362 37.60 27.92 -11.00
CA ASN A 362 38.95 27.53 -10.65
C ASN A 362 39.14 27.58 -9.12
N VAL A 363 39.56 26.47 -8.52
CA VAL A 363 40.21 26.47 -7.19
C VAL A 363 41.59 25.85 -7.35
N GLY A 364 42.57 26.58 -6.82
CA GLY A 364 43.98 26.51 -7.20
C GLY A 364 44.73 25.27 -6.72
N LYS A 365 45.77 24.95 -7.49
CA LYS A 365 46.87 24.06 -7.12
C LYS A 365 47.58 24.62 -5.89
N GLY A 366 47.62 23.82 -4.83
CA GLY A 366 48.56 23.94 -3.73
C GLY A 366 49.34 22.62 -3.64
N ASP A 367 50.66 22.74 -3.71
CA ASP A 367 51.61 21.65 -3.83
C ASP A 367 51.66 20.75 -2.58
N PHE A 368 51.53 19.44 -2.79
CA PHE A 368 52.02 18.41 -1.88
C PHE A 368 52.64 17.29 -2.70
N GLU A 369 53.97 17.16 -2.64
CA GLU A 369 54.72 16.04 -3.22
C GLU A 369 54.58 14.75 -2.37
N PRO A 370 54.78 13.57 -2.98
CA PRO A 370 54.16 12.32 -2.55
C PRO A 370 55.06 11.48 -1.63
N ALA A 371 54.45 10.73 -0.71
CA ALA A 371 55.06 9.56 -0.10
C ALA A 371 54.55 8.29 -0.82
N ALA A 372 55.51 7.46 -1.22
CA ALA A 372 55.32 6.23 -1.99
C ALA A 372 54.65 5.11 -1.17
N ASP A 373 53.73 4.40 -1.82
CA ASP A 373 53.60 2.92 -1.89
C ASP A 373 52.12 2.45 -1.92
N GLY A 374 51.79 1.65 -2.94
CA GLY A 374 50.63 0.76 -2.95
C GLY A 374 49.37 1.20 -3.72
N SER A 375 49.39 1.00 -5.04
CA SER A 375 48.28 0.89 -6.01
C SER A 375 46.81 1.03 -5.52
N PRO A 376 46.07 2.11 -5.90
CA PRO A 376 44.62 2.25 -5.73
C PRO A 376 43.86 2.06 -7.05
N ALA A 377 44.11 0.97 -7.79
CA ALA A 377 43.56 0.77 -9.14
C ALA A 377 42.27 -0.06 -9.22
N GLN A 378 41.75 -0.62 -8.11
CA GLN A 378 40.59 -1.54 -8.15
C GLN A 378 39.28 -0.95 -7.60
N THR A 379 39.32 0.15 -6.85
CA THR A 379 38.12 0.72 -6.21
C THR A 379 37.33 1.68 -7.12
N ILE A 380 38.00 2.29 -8.11
CA ILE A 380 37.38 3.23 -9.06
C ILE A 380 36.50 2.46 -10.08
N GLY A 381 36.94 1.28 -10.51
CA GLY A 381 36.20 0.46 -11.50
C GLY A 381 34.85 -0.04 -11.00
N ALA A 382 34.68 -0.29 -9.70
CA ALA A 382 33.41 -0.73 -9.11
C ALA A 382 32.38 0.40 -9.03
N GLN A 383 32.82 1.61 -8.65
CA GLN A 383 31.96 2.80 -8.60
C GLN A 383 31.57 3.28 -10.02
N GLU A 384 32.49 3.22 -10.98
CA GLU A 384 32.20 3.49 -12.39
C GLU A 384 31.27 2.45 -13.00
N ALA A 385 31.39 1.16 -12.62
CA ALA A 385 30.48 0.10 -13.05
C ALA A 385 29.07 0.26 -12.47
N ALA A 386 28.94 0.64 -11.19
CA ALA A 386 27.65 0.92 -10.55
C ALA A 386 26.97 2.17 -11.13
N ALA A 387 27.74 3.23 -11.38
CA ALA A 387 27.26 4.45 -12.05
C ALA A 387 26.87 4.17 -13.52
N ALA A 388 27.63 3.36 -14.24
CA ALA A 388 27.32 2.93 -15.60
C ALA A 388 26.10 2.00 -15.65
N SER A 389 25.88 1.15 -14.64
CA SER A 389 24.69 0.32 -14.47
C SER A 389 23.44 1.19 -14.24
N SER A 390 23.53 2.16 -13.31
CA SER A 390 22.46 3.14 -13.03
C SER A 390 22.12 3.99 -14.26
N ALA A 391 23.12 4.45 -15.02
CA ALA A 391 22.94 5.18 -16.26
C ALA A 391 22.33 4.33 -17.39
N ARG A 392 22.66 3.03 -17.46
CA ARG A 392 22.06 2.06 -18.39
C ARG A 392 20.60 1.76 -18.01
N ASP A 393 20.28 1.63 -16.73
CA ASP A 393 18.90 1.43 -16.25
C ASP A 393 18.03 2.69 -16.42
N ALA A 394 18.61 3.88 -16.28
CA ALA A 394 17.95 5.13 -16.62
C ALA A 394 17.69 5.25 -18.14
N ARG A 395 18.69 4.90 -18.98
CA ARG A 395 18.51 4.82 -20.45
C ARG A 395 17.50 3.75 -20.87
N ARG A 396 17.48 2.59 -20.23
CA ARG A 396 16.48 1.52 -20.46
C ARG A 396 15.06 1.97 -20.10
N ARG A 397 14.89 2.71 -19.01
CA ARG A 397 13.59 3.31 -18.65
C ARG A 397 13.12 4.33 -19.69
N ASN A 398 14.02 5.17 -20.20
CA ASN A 398 13.71 6.13 -21.27
C ASN A 398 13.40 5.48 -22.64
N GLN A 399 13.68 4.19 -22.82
CA GLN A 399 13.41 3.43 -24.05
C GLN A 399 12.28 2.39 -23.89
N ARG A 400 11.73 2.20 -22.69
CA ARG A 400 10.61 1.29 -22.49
C ARG A 400 9.34 1.96 -22.99
N GLU A 401 8.61 1.25 -23.85
CA GLU A 401 7.27 1.64 -24.25
C GLU A 401 6.39 1.68 -22.98
N GLN A 402 5.76 2.82 -22.74
CA GLN A 402 4.83 2.97 -21.62
C GLN A 402 3.62 2.09 -21.88
N VAL A 403 3.27 1.25 -20.90
CA VAL A 403 2.13 0.33 -21.02
C VAL A 403 1.11 0.62 -19.93
N VAL A 404 -0.15 0.80 -20.33
CA VAL A 404 -1.28 0.81 -19.40
C VAL A 404 -2.06 -0.49 -19.56
N VAL A 405 -2.13 -1.30 -18.52
CA VAL A 405 -2.89 -2.55 -18.51
C VAL A 405 -4.10 -2.40 -17.61
N ILE A 406 -5.28 -2.69 -18.15
CA ILE A 406 -6.55 -2.66 -17.41
C ILE A 406 -7.06 -4.09 -17.31
N ILE A 407 -7.36 -4.56 -16.10
CA ILE A 407 -7.83 -5.92 -15.85
C ILE A 407 -9.08 -5.92 -14.98
N ARG A 408 -10.10 -6.64 -15.43
CA ARG A 408 -11.27 -6.97 -14.58
C ARG A 408 -10.85 -8.06 -13.59
N HIS A 409 -11.22 -7.89 -12.33
CA HIS A 409 -11.02 -8.94 -11.33
C HIS A 409 -11.55 -10.31 -11.78
N GLY A 410 -10.94 -11.38 -11.27
CA GLY A 410 -11.39 -12.74 -11.53
C GLY A 410 -12.83 -13.00 -11.03
N LYS A 411 -13.39 -14.15 -11.42
CA LYS A 411 -14.72 -14.58 -10.93
C LYS A 411 -14.82 -14.57 -9.39
N THR A 412 -15.96 -14.12 -8.88
CA THR A 412 -16.30 -14.20 -7.44
C THR A 412 -17.35 -15.27 -7.16
N GLU A 413 -17.53 -15.63 -5.89
CA GLU A 413 -18.59 -16.55 -5.47
C GLU A 413 -20.00 -16.06 -5.87
N HIS A 414 -20.25 -14.75 -5.81
CA HIS A 414 -21.52 -14.19 -6.30
C HIS A 414 -21.69 -14.30 -7.81
N ASN A 415 -20.59 -14.33 -8.59
CA ASN A 415 -20.68 -14.56 -10.03
C ASN A 415 -21.14 -16.00 -10.31
N LYS A 416 -20.61 -16.99 -9.59
CA LYS A 416 -21.05 -18.39 -9.68
C LYS A 416 -22.53 -18.55 -9.34
N LEU A 417 -22.96 -17.91 -8.25
CA LEU A 417 -24.35 -17.97 -7.78
C LEU A 417 -25.32 -17.10 -8.59
N GLY A 418 -24.83 -16.33 -9.58
CA GLY A 418 -25.66 -15.46 -10.39
C GLY A 418 -26.31 -14.32 -9.60
N LEU A 419 -25.64 -13.80 -8.58
CA LEU A 419 -26.12 -12.70 -7.74
C LEU A 419 -25.65 -11.34 -8.26
N PHE A 420 -26.35 -10.27 -7.87
CA PHE A 420 -25.82 -8.92 -7.94
C PHE A 420 -24.83 -8.69 -6.78
N THR A 421 -23.69 -8.06 -7.03
CA THR A 421 -22.65 -7.84 -6.01
C THR A 421 -22.48 -6.37 -5.67
N GLY A 422 -22.21 -5.52 -6.67
CA GLY A 422 -22.05 -4.08 -6.42
C GLY A 422 -20.88 -3.80 -5.47
N TRP A 423 -21.10 -3.00 -4.44
CA TRP A 423 -20.07 -2.64 -3.46
C TRP A 423 -19.91 -3.64 -2.32
N GLU A 424 -20.71 -4.70 -2.29
CA GLU A 424 -20.52 -5.80 -1.34
C GLU A 424 -19.15 -6.44 -1.53
N ASP A 425 -18.44 -6.70 -0.44
CA ASP A 425 -17.03 -7.10 -0.47
C ASP A 425 -16.83 -8.61 -0.56
N VAL A 426 -17.27 -9.17 -1.69
CA VAL A 426 -17.17 -10.61 -1.92
C VAL A 426 -15.76 -10.98 -2.42
N PRO A 427 -15.12 -12.02 -1.85
CA PRO A 427 -13.80 -12.47 -2.27
C PRO A 427 -13.82 -13.13 -3.66
N LEU A 428 -12.63 -13.36 -4.21
CA LEU A 428 -12.46 -14.17 -5.42
C LEU A 428 -12.83 -15.63 -5.14
N ALA A 429 -13.40 -16.26 -6.15
CA ALA A 429 -13.50 -17.71 -6.22
C ALA A 429 -12.13 -18.32 -6.54
N THR A 430 -11.95 -19.62 -6.31
CA THR A 430 -10.73 -20.36 -6.68
C THR A 430 -10.37 -20.18 -8.17
N GLU A 431 -11.36 -20.27 -9.04
CA GLU A 431 -11.23 -20.07 -10.48
C GLU A 431 -10.87 -18.62 -10.82
N GLY A 432 -11.41 -17.65 -10.06
CA GLY A 432 -11.06 -16.24 -10.23
C GLY A 432 -9.62 -15.92 -9.79
N ALA A 433 -9.12 -16.61 -8.76
CA ALA A 433 -7.71 -16.53 -8.39
C ALA A 433 -6.80 -17.13 -9.47
N GLN A 434 -7.19 -18.27 -10.05
CA GLN A 434 -6.47 -18.89 -11.18
C GLN A 434 -6.46 -18.00 -12.42
N GLU A 435 -7.57 -17.32 -12.73
CA GLU A 435 -7.67 -16.31 -13.81
C GLU A 435 -6.65 -15.18 -13.59
N ALA A 436 -6.55 -14.64 -12.37
CA ALA A 436 -5.60 -13.58 -12.05
C ALA A 436 -4.13 -14.05 -12.15
N MET A 437 -3.83 -15.27 -11.70
CA MET A 437 -2.49 -15.85 -11.85
C MET A 437 -2.15 -16.12 -13.31
N ALA A 438 -3.10 -16.60 -14.12
CA ALA A 438 -2.88 -16.82 -15.55
C ALA A 438 -2.57 -15.50 -16.27
N ALA A 439 -3.32 -14.44 -15.97
CA ALA A 439 -3.05 -13.08 -16.45
C ALA A 439 -1.64 -12.60 -16.08
N GLY A 440 -1.22 -12.82 -14.83
CA GLY A 440 0.12 -12.47 -14.37
C GLY A 440 1.23 -13.23 -15.12
N ARG A 441 1.06 -14.54 -15.35
CA ARG A 441 2.00 -15.35 -16.15
C ARG A 441 2.09 -14.86 -17.59
N LEU A 442 0.95 -14.55 -18.21
CA LEU A 442 0.90 -14.01 -19.57
C LEU A 442 1.66 -12.68 -19.67
N LEU A 443 1.44 -11.77 -18.73
CA LEU A 443 2.17 -10.50 -18.66
C LEU A 443 3.68 -10.71 -18.48
N ALA A 444 4.08 -11.68 -17.64
CA ALA A 444 5.48 -12.02 -17.40
C ALA A 444 6.16 -12.59 -18.65
N GLN A 445 5.47 -13.48 -19.38
CA GLN A 445 5.97 -14.07 -20.64
C GLN A 445 6.22 -12.99 -21.71
N GLN A 446 5.40 -11.94 -21.73
CA GLN A 446 5.55 -10.80 -22.64
C GLN A 446 6.56 -9.75 -22.13
N GLY A 447 7.21 -9.99 -20.99
CA GLY A 447 8.20 -9.06 -20.41
C GLY A 447 7.62 -7.72 -19.95
N ILE A 448 6.30 -7.64 -19.71
CA ILE A 448 5.64 -6.41 -19.28
C ILE A 448 5.95 -6.15 -17.81
N THR A 449 6.40 -4.94 -17.51
CA THR A 449 6.71 -4.47 -16.15
C THR A 449 5.92 -3.23 -15.80
N PHE A 450 5.64 -3.04 -14.51
CA PHE A 450 4.88 -1.91 -13.98
C PHE A 450 5.70 -1.09 -12.98
N ASP A 451 5.33 0.18 -12.83
CA ASP A 451 5.89 1.07 -11.80
C ASP A 451 4.86 1.38 -10.70
N VAL A 452 3.56 1.28 -11.02
CA VAL A 452 2.47 1.55 -10.09
C VAL A 452 1.23 0.72 -10.42
N VAL A 453 0.50 0.34 -9.39
CA VAL A 453 -0.77 -0.37 -9.53
C VAL A 453 -1.91 0.45 -8.92
N TYR A 454 -3.02 0.57 -9.62
CA TYR A 454 -4.27 1.11 -9.11
C TYR A 454 -5.30 0.00 -8.94
N ALA A 455 -6.02 0.01 -7.83
CA ALA A 455 -7.08 -0.95 -7.55
C ALA A 455 -8.32 -0.28 -6.96
N SER A 456 -9.47 -0.92 -7.10
CA SER A 456 -10.64 -0.55 -6.32
C SER A 456 -10.47 -0.91 -4.84
N TRP A 457 -11.36 -0.44 -3.97
CA TRP A 457 -11.35 -0.80 -2.54
C TRP A 457 -11.91 -2.19 -2.23
N LEU A 458 -12.43 -2.87 -3.26
CA LEU A 458 -13.07 -4.15 -3.13
C LEU A 458 -12.01 -5.25 -3.11
N SER A 459 -12.12 -6.17 -2.15
CA SER A 459 -11.11 -7.17 -1.86
C SER A 459 -10.72 -7.98 -3.10
N ARG A 460 -11.70 -8.41 -3.88
CA ARG A 460 -11.52 -9.10 -5.16
C ARG A 460 -10.60 -8.39 -6.17
N SER A 461 -10.62 -7.06 -6.22
CA SER A 461 -9.77 -6.28 -7.12
C SER A 461 -8.35 -6.18 -6.57
N ILE A 462 -8.22 -5.93 -5.26
CA ILE A 462 -6.93 -5.89 -4.58
C ILE A 462 -6.23 -7.25 -4.69
N SER A 463 -6.95 -8.35 -4.45
CA SER A 463 -6.43 -9.72 -4.59
C SER A 463 -6.05 -10.05 -6.03
N THR A 464 -6.81 -9.58 -7.02
CA THR A 464 -6.42 -9.76 -8.44
C THR A 464 -5.10 -9.06 -8.73
N ALA A 465 -4.97 -7.78 -8.34
CA ALA A 465 -3.73 -7.02 -8.51
C ALA A 465 -2.54 -7.72 -7.84
N TRP A 466 -2.73 -8.21 -6.62
CA TRP A 466 -1.69 -8.88 -5.85
C TRP A 466 -1.25 -10.20 -6.50
N LEU A 467 -2.19 -11.03 -6.94
CA LEU A 467 -1.89 -12.28 -7.65
C LEU A 467 -1.17 -12.06 -8.98
N VAL A 468 -1.52 -10.99 -9.71
CA VAL A 468 -0.79 -10.60 -10.92
C VAL A 468 0.65 -10.19 -10.58
N LEU A 469 0.84 -9.34 -9.56
CA LEU A 469 2.17 -8.90 -9.11
C LEU A 469 3.04 -10.04 -8.57
N GLU A 470 2.43 -11.06 -7.98
CA GLU A 470 3.13 -12.26 -7.53
C GLU A 470 3.81 -12.98 -8.69
N GLN A 471 3.11 -13.16 -9.81
CA GLN A 471 3.67 -13.83 -11.00
C GLN A 471 4.75 -12.99 -11.70
N LEU A 472 4.69 -11.67 -11.53
CA LEU A 472 5.67 -10.71 -12.05
C LEU A 472 6.87 -10.48 -11.10
N ASP A 473 6.90 -11.16 -9.95
CA ASP A 473 7.88 -10.95 -8.87
C ASP A 473 7.99 -9.48 -8.40
N ALA A 474 6.87 -8.76 -8.48
CA ALA A 474 6.77 -7.31 -8.30
C ALA A 474 5.90 -6.90 -7.11
N LEU A 475 5.79 -7.75 -6.08
CA LEU A 475 4.97 -7.48 -4.88
C LEU A 475 5.36 -6.20 -4.13
N TRP A 476 6.58 -5.68 -4.33
CA TRP A 476 7.07 -4.43 -3.75
C TRP A 476 6.37 -3.19 -4.33
N LEU A 477 5.78 -3.27 -5.52
CA LEU A 477 5.11 -2.14 -6.15
C LEU A 477 3.96 -1.59 -5.29
N PRO A 478 3.75 -0.27 -5.23
CA PRO A 478 2.63 0.31 -4.50
C PRO A 478 1.30 -0.04 -5.19
N ILE A 479 0.30 -0.39 -4.37
CA ILE A 479 -1.09 -0.55 -4.81
C ILE A 479 -1.90 0.62 -4.27
N ILE A 480 -2.17 1.59 -5.13
CA ILE A 480 -2.96 2.78 -4.83
C ILE A 480 -4.44 2.40 -4.97
N LYS A 481 -5.18 2.53 -3.87
CA LYS A 481 -6.55 2.04 -3.75
C LYS A 481 -7.53 3.21 -3.78
N SER A 482 -8.56 3.17 -4.62
CA SER A 482 -9.58 4.22 -4.67
C SER A 482 -11.00 3.67 -4.83
N TRP A 483 -11.94 4.20 -4.02
CA TRP A 483 -13.37 3.92 -4.15
C TRP A 483 -13.93 4.35 -5.51
N ARG A 484 -13.26 5.30 -6.19
CA ARG A 484 -13.65 5.78 -7.53
C ARG A 484 -13.48 4.72 -8.61
N LEU A 485 -12.72 3.65 -8.33
CA LEU A 485 -12.58 2.47 -9.18
C LEU A 485 -13.52 1.32 -8.76
N ASN A 486 -14.39 1.49 -7.76
CA ASN A 486 -15.34 0.46 -7.35
C ASN A 486 -16.34 0.12 -8.47
N GLU A 487 -16.89 -1.09 -8.42
CA GLU A 487 -18.03 -1.53 -9.22
C GLU A 487 -19.22 -0.56 -9.10
N ARG A 488 -20.17 -0.62 -10.04
CA ARG A 488 -21.44 0.12 -9.92
C ARG A 488 -22.25 -0.36 -8.70
N MET A 489 -22.73 0.57 -7.87
CA MET A 489 -23.57 0.28 -6.71
C MET A 489 -24.98 -0.17 -7.12
N TYR A 490 -25.30 -1.44 -6.89
CA TYR A 490 -26.61 -2.01 -7.25
C TYR A 490 -27.74 -1.70 -6.26
N GLY A 491 -27.45 -0.95 -5.19
CA GLY A 491 -28.44 -0.54 -4.20
C GLY A 491 -29.14 -1.75 -3.57
N ALA A 492 -30.46 -1.72 -3.49
CA ALA A 492 -31.27 -2.79 -2.91
C ALA A 492 -31.30 -4.09 -3.74
N LEU A 493 -30.72 -4.11 -4.95
CA LEU A 493 -30.57 -5.36 -5.73
C LEU A 493 -29.38 -6.19 -5.28
N THR A 494 -28.45 -5.61 -4.52
CA THR A 494 -27.25 -6.29 -4.00
C THR A 494 -27.63 -7.57 -3.25
N SER A 495 -26.85 -8.62 -3.45
CA SER A 495 -27.06 -9.99 -2.94
C SER A 495 -28.30 -10.72 -3.48
N LEU A 496 -29.15 -10.09 -4.31
CA LEU A 496 -30.31 -10.76 -4.91
C LEU A 496 -29.95 -11.55 -6.18
N SER A 497 -30.68 -12.64 -6.41
CA SER A 497 -30.51 -13.47 -7.60
C SER A 497 -30.96 -12.74 -8.88
N LYS A 498 -30.08 -12.69 -9.88
CA LYS A 498 -30.37 -12.13 -11.20
C LYS A 498 -31.56 -12.84 -11.86
N ARG A 499 -31.66 -14.16 -11.69
CA ARG A 499 -32.77 -14.96 -12.22
C ARG A 499 -34.09 -14.54 -11.58
N MET A 500 -34.12 -14.40 -10.26
CA MET A 500 -35.33 -13.98 -9.53
C MET A 500 -35.78 -12.57 -9.93
N ILE A 501 -34.84 -11.62 -10.00
CA ILE A 501 -35.15 -10.24 -10.44
C ILE A 501 -35.67 -10.21 -11.87
N ARG A 502 -35.09 -11.00 -12.78
CA ARG A 502 -35.58 -11.14 -14.16
C ARG A 502 -37.01 -11.67 -14.20
N THR A 503 -37.32 -12.73 -13.44
CA THR A 503 -38.68 -13.29 -13.39
C THR A 503 -39.68 -12.28 -12.81
N LYS A 504 -39.30 -11.55 -11.75
CA LYS A 504 -40.21 -10.65 -11.04
C LYS A 504 -40.51 -9.35 -11.81
N TYR A 505 -39.50 -8.75 -12.44
CA TYR A 505 -39.61 -7.43 -13.07
C TYR A 505 -39.58 -7.46 -14.61
N GLY A 506 -39.38 -8.63 -15.20
CA GLY A 506 -39.29 -8.83 -16.65
C GLY A 506 -37.91 -8.50 -17.24
N GLU A 507 -37.66 -9.02 -18.45
CA GLU A 507 -36.36 -8.90 -19.13
C GLU A 507 -35.98 -7.45 -19.45
N LYS A 508 -36.96 -6.62 -19.85
CA LYS A 508 -36.72 -5.21 -20.20
C LYS A 508 -36.17 -4.42 -19.01
N GLN A 509 -36.82 -4.52 -17.85
CA GLN A 509 -36.39 -3.81 -16.64
C GLN A 509 -35.06 -4.38 -16.10
N PHE A 510 -34.91 -5.70 -16.10
CA PHE A 510 -33.67 -6.36 -15.71
C PHE A 510 -32.48 -5.89 -16.56
N LYS A 511 -32.64 -5.84 -17.89
CA LYS A 511 -31.60 -5.37 -18.82
C LYS A 511 -31.28 -3.90 -18.60
N GLN A 512 -32.27 -3.05 -18.33
CA GLN A 512 -32.04 -1.64 -17.99
C GLN A 512 -31.19 -1.48 -16.72
N TRP A 513 -31.52 -2.18 -15.63
CA TRP A 513 -30.70 -2.13 -14.41
C TRP A 513 -29.31 -2.74 -14.60
N ARG A 514 -29.18 -3.85 -15.34
CA ARG A 514 -27.90 -4.55 -15.51
C ARG A 514 -26.98 -3.89 -16.53
N ARG A 515 -27.49 -3.37 -17.63
CA ARG A 515 -26.66 -2.90 -18.76
C ARG A 515 -26.94 -1.46 -19.17
N GLY A 516 -28.08 -0.90 -18.78
CA GLY A 516 -28.50 0.44 -19.16
C GLY A 516 -27.56 1.55 -18.65
N TYR A 517 -27.49 2.62 -19.43
CA TYR A 517 -26.57 3.73 -19.18
C TYR A 517 -27.05 4.64 -18.03
N THR A 518 -28.30 5.09 -18.07
CA THR A 518 -28.87 6.08 -17.12
C THR A 518 -29.76 5.48 -16.04
N THR A 519 -30.23 4.24 -16.20
CA THR A 519 -31.18 3.65 -15.27
C THR A 519 -30.51 3.29 -13.95
N ARG A 520 -31.00 3.90 -12.86
CA ARG A 520 -30.58 3.54 -11.49
C ARG A 520 -31.41 2.36 -10.96
N PRO A 521 -30.78 1.38 -10.28
CA PRO A 521 -31.52 0.39 -9.51
C PRO A 521 -32.14 1.03 -8.25
N PRO A 522 -33.08 0.35 -7.58
CA PRO A 522 -33.67 0.85 -6.34
C PRO A 522 -32.59 1.16 -5.28
N PRO A 523 -32.63 2.34 -4.62
CA PRO A 523 -31.62 2.75 -3.65
C PRO A 523 -31.68 1.90 -2.38
N VAL A 524 -30.52 1.67 -1.77
CA VAL A 524 -30.45 1.05 -0.45
C VAL A 524 -30.85 2.05 0.66
N SER A 525 -31.39 1.54 1.77
CA SER A 525 -31.70 2.34 2.97
C SER A 525 -30.43 2.87 3.66
N SER A 526 -30.50 4.03 4.32
CA SER A 526 -29.40 4.60 5.13
C SER A 526 -28.94 3.70 6.27
N PHE A 527 -29.83 2.86 6.79
CA PHE A 527 -29.57 1.96 7.92
C PHE A 527 -29.21 0.55 7.49
N SER A 528 -29.18 0.28 6.18
CA SER A 528 -28.81 -1.05 5.68
C SER A 528 -27.31 -1.29 5.89
N PRO A 529 -26.89 -2.51 6.26
CA PRO A 529 -25.47 -2.85 6.28
C PRO A 529 -24.81 -2.74 4.90
N LEU A 530 -25.60 -2.82 3.82
CA LEU A 530 -25.13 -2.68 2.45
C LEU A 530 -24.89 -1.21 2.03
N TYR A 531 -25.24 -0.24 2.87
CA TYR A 531 -24.94 1.17 2.59
C TYR A 531 -23.48 1.47 2.94
N PRO A 532 -22.65 1.99 2.01
CA PRO A 532 -21.23 2.25 2.26
C PRO A 532 -20.95 3.21 3.42
N GLY A 533 -21.91 4.08 3.78
CA GLY A 533 -21.76 4.95 4.96
C GLY A 533 -21.88 4.23 6.31
N ASN A 534 -22.18 2.92 6.32
CA ASN A 534 -22.10 2.04 7.49
C ASN A 534 -20.83 1.19 7.51
N ASP A 535 -19.99 1.29 6.48
CA ASP A 535 -18.79 0.47 6.34
C ASP A 535 -17.57 1.30 6.76
N GLU A 536 -16.82 0.77 7.73
CA GLU A 536 -15.64 1.40 8.33
C GLU A 536 -14.63 1.86 7.28
N ARG A 537 -14.49 1.12 6.18
CA ARG A 537 -13.59 1.46 5.07
C ARG A 537 -13.86 2.86 4.57
N TYR A 538 -15.14 3.16 4.31
CA TYR A 538 -15.54 4.42 3.71
C TYR A 538 -15.68 5.54 4.72
N VAL A 539 -16.05 5.22 5.95
CA VAL A 539 -16.18 6.23 7.01
C VAL A 539 -14.79 6.72 7.47
N THR A 540 -13.82 5.82 7.60
CA THR A 540 -12.50 6.14 8.16
C THR A 540 -11.53 6.68 7.12
N TYR A 541 -11.50 6.09 5.92
CA TYR A 541 -10.43 6.36 4.95
C TYR A 541 -10.83 7.27 3.79
N VAL A 542 -12.13 7.53 3.56
CA VAL A 542 -12.55 8.47 2.49
C VAL A 542 -12.50 9.89 3.02
N THR A 543 -11.62 10.69 2.45
CA THR A 543 -11.44 12.10 2.82
C THR A 543 -11.82 13.07 1.70
N ASP A 544 -11.96 12.59 0.47
CA ASP A 544 -12.17 13.40 -0.74
C ASP A 544 -13.66 13.61 -1.09
N VAL A 545 -14.58 13.14 -0.24
CA VAL A 545 -16.03 13.23 -0.45
C VAL A 545 -16.63 14.27 0.49
N ARG A 546 -17.49 15.14 -0.07
CA ARG A 546 -18.23 16.13 0.74
C ARG A 546 -19.20 15.44 1.70
N ASN A 547 -19.40 16.02 2.88
CA ASN A 547 -20.39 15.53 3.83
C ASN A 547 -21.83 15.72 3.31
N SER A 548 -22.68 14.72 3.56
CA SER A 548 -24.10 14.75 3.25
C SER A 548 -24.86 15.37 4.41
N VAL A 549 -25.52 16.51 4.18
CA VAL A 549 -26.38 17.16 5.20
C VAL A 549 -27.48 16.21 5.69
N ARG A 550 -28.09 15.46 4.76
CA ARG A 550 -29.19 14.55 5.09
C ARG A 550 -28.71 13.37 5.94
N GLU A 551 -27.64 12.69 5.54
CA GLU A 551 -27.13 11.54 6.30
C GLU A 551 -26.55 11.98 7.65
N THR A 552 -25.87 13.13 7.68
CA THR A 552 -25.40 13.77 8.91
C THR A 552 -26.56 14.00 9.86
N LEU A 553 -27.68 14.59 9.40
CA LEU A 553 -28.84 14.85 10.25
C LEU A 553 -29.48 13.56 10.77
N ILE A 554 -29.77 12.61 9.88
CA ILE A 554 -30.43 11.34 10.23
C ILE A 554 -29.64 10.60 11.31
N ARG A 555 -28.33 10.48 11.13
CA ARG A 555 -27.45 9.72 12.02
C ARG A 555 -27.11 10.48 13.30
N SER A 556 -27.01 11.81 13.22
CA SER A 556 -26.79 12.61 14.43
C SER A 556 -27.98 12.53 15.39
N ILE A 557 -29.21 12.40 14.86
CA ILE A 557 -30.41 12.17 15.68
C ILE A 557 -30.37 10.79 16.31
N GLU A 558 -30.04 9.75 15.53
CA GLU A 558 -29.94 8.37 16.02
C GLU A 558 -28.86 8.20 17.10
N ALA A 559 -27.67 8.75 16.86
CA ALA A 559 -26.52 8.65 17.78
C ALA A 559 -26.62 9.59 18.99
N GLY A 560 -27.56 10.54 19.00
CA GLY A 560 -27.68 11.57 20.03
C GLY A 560 -26.49 12.55 20.10
N ARG A 561 -25.62 12.56 19.08
CA ARG A 561 -24.44 13.44 18.97
C ARG A 561 -24.22 13.83 17.51
N LEU A 562 -23.63 15.00 17.27
CA LEU A 562 -23.32 15.46 15.92
C LEU A 562 -22.19 14.62 15.30
N GLU A 563 -22.52 13.87 14.26
CA GLU A 563 -21.59 13.05 13.47
C GLU A 563 -21.67 13.44 12.00
N LEU A 564 -20.55 13.86 11.43
CA LEU A 564 -20.47 14.20 10.01
C LEU A 564 -20.35 12.92 9.19
N HIS A 565 -21.18 12.78 8.15
CA HIS A 565 -21.17 11.60 7.29
C HIS A 565 -20.91 11.96 5.82
N PRO A 566 -20.03 11.21 5.12
CA PRO A 566 -19.73 11.44 3.71
C PRO A 566 -20.93 11.14 2.81
N LYS A 567 -21.04 11.87 1.69
CA LYS A 567 -22.08 11.67 0.67
C LYS A 567 -21.71 10.51 -0.26
N LEU A 568 -21.99 9.28 0.19
CA LEU A 568 -21.74 8.05 -0.57
C LEU A 568 -22.98 7.61 -1.38
N PRO A 569 -22.80 6.87 -2.49
CA PRO A 569 -23.91 6.45 -3.34
C PRO A 569 -24.76 5.36 -2.66
N LYS A 570 -26.09 5.49 -2.80
CA LYS A 570 -27.06 4.45 -2.38
C LYS A 570 -27.46 3.51 -3.51
N CYS A 571 -27.24 3.94 -4.74
CA CYS A 571 -27.37 3.21 -5.99
C CYS A 571 -26.67 4.04 -7.07
N GLU A 572 -26.25 3.39 -8.15
CA GLU A 572 -25.61 4.02 -9.28
C GLU A 572 -26.18 3.45 -10.58
N SER A 573 -26.39 4.31 -11.57
CA SER A 573 -26.43 3.94 -12.99
C SER A 573 -25.00 3.79 -13.52
N LEU A 574 -24.83 3.35 -14.77
CA LEU A 574 -23.48 3.32 -15.38
C LEU A 574 -22.91 4.73 -15.52
N ARG A 575 -23.76 5.71 -15.86
CA ARG A 575 -23.40 7.13 -15.92
C ARG A 575 -22.86 7.64 -14.57
N ASP A 576 -23.54 7.34 -13.46
CA ASP A 576 -23.08 7.80 -12.13
C ASP A 576 -21.73 7.19 -11.76
N CYS A 577 -21.50 5.92 -12.12
CA CYS A 577 -20.21 5.27 -11.94
C CYS A 577 -19.11 5.96 -12.77
N MET A 578 -19.40 6.37 -14.00
CA MET A 578 -18.46 7.10 -14.85
C MET A 578 -18.12 8.50 -14.30
N GLU A 579 -19.11 9.20 -13.75
CA GLU A 579 -18.94 10.54 -13.16
C GLU A 579 -17.92 10.56 -12.00
N ARG A 580 -17.57 9.40 -11.41
CA ARG A 580 -16.45 9.27 -10.46
C ARG A 580 -15.20 8.61 -11.03
N THR A 581 -15.33 7.67 -11.96
CA THR A 581 -14.20 6.90 -12.51
C THR A 581 -13.39 7.72 -13.51
N ILE A 582 -14.03 8.46 -14.42
CA ILE A 582 -13.34 9.26 -15.46
C ILE A 582 -12.50 10.40 -14.84
N PRO A 583 -13.00 11.17 -13.85
CA PRO A 583 -12.16 12.16 -13.17
C PRO A 583 -10.98 11.52 -12.45
N TYR A 584 -11.13 10.33 -11.87
CA TYR A 584 -9.98 9.66 -11.25
C TYR A 584 -8.92 9.25 -12.27
N TRP A 585 -9.34 8.80 -13.46
CA TRP A 585 -8.41 8.56 -14.55
C TRP A 585 -7.70 9.85 -14.99
N SER A 586 -8.46 10.90 -15.29
CA SER A 586 -7.95 12.12 -15.94
C SER A 586 -7.20 13.04 -14.98
N ASP A 587 -7.64 13.15 -13.72
CA ASP A 587 -7.10 14.11 -12.76
C ASP A 587 -6.06 13.48 -11.82
N VAL A 588 -5.94 12.14 -11.78
CA VAL A 588 -5.02 11.42 -10.89
C VAL A 588 -4.11 10.47 -11.66
N ILE A 589 -4.67 9.45 -12.33
CA ILE A 589 -3.84 8.42 -12.99
C ILE A 589 -3.00 9.02 -14.12
N VAL A 590 -3.60 9.88 -14.95
CA VAL A 590 -2.89 10.52 -16.05
C VAL A 590 -1.73 11.40 -15.54
N PRO A 591 -1.94 12.39 -14.66
CA PRO A 591 -0.85 13.27 -14.21
C PRO A 591 0.21 12.59 -13.32
N GLU A 592 -0.21 11.71 -12.40
CA GLU A 592 0.70 11.13 -11.41
C GLU A 592 1.52 9.94 -11.95
N ALA A 593 1.02 9.29 -13.01
CA ALA A 593 1.65 8.11 -13.59
C ALA A 593 1.92 8.22 -15.08
N ILE A 594 0.89 8.47 -15.90
CA ILE A 594 1.04 8.40 -17.35
C ILE A 594 1.95 9.52 -17.88
N GLU A 595 1.71 10.77 -17.48
CA GLU A 595 2.57 11.90 -17.86
C GLU A 595 3.98 11.81 -17.26
N GLN A 596 4.15 11.02 -16.21
CA GLN A 596 5.46 10.72 -15.60
C GLN A 596 6.20 9.57 -16.31
N GLY A 597 5.67 9.05 -17.43
CA GLY A 597 6.27 7.95 -18.18
C GLY A 597 6.21 6.59 -17.48
N LYS A 598 5.35 6.42 -16.47
CA LYS A 598 5.22 5.17 -15.71
C LYS A 598 4.33 4.17 -16.45
N SER A 599 4.68 2.89 -16.38
CA SER A 599 3.80 1.78 -16.77
C SER A 599 2.85 1.43 -15.63
N VAL A 600 1.56 1.25 -15.95
CA VAL A 600 0.46 1.24 -14.98
C VAL A 600 -0.36 -0.04 -15.11
N LEU A 601 -0.65 -0.70 -13.99
CA LEU A 601 -1.67 -1.75 -13.91
C LEU A 601 -2.91 -1.19 -13.20
N ILE A 602 -4.10 -1.36 -13.78
CA ILE A 602 -5.38 -0.96 -13.19
C ILE A 602 -6.23 -2.21 -13.02
N SER A 603 -6.42 -2.66 -11.78
CA SER A 603 -7.39 -3.69 -11.44
C SER A 603 -8.71 -3.05 -11.02
N SER A 604 -9.82 -3.47 -11.63
CA SER A 604 -11.14 -2.92 -11.29
C SER A 604 -12.26 -3.92 -11.61
N SER A 605 -13.50 -3.45 -11.61
CA SER A 605 -14.72 -4.20 -11.85
C SER A 605 -15.32 -3.87 -13.21
N GLU A 606 -16.30 -4.69 -13.64
CA GLU A 606 -16.82 -4.65 -15.00
C GLU A 606 -17.39 -3.27 -15.39
N ASN A 607 -18.27 -2.67 -14.59
CA ASN A 607 -18.91 -1.42 -15.00
C ASN A 607 -18.01 -0.20 -14.84
N ALA A 608 -17.06 -0.23 -13.92
CA ALA A 608 -16.02 0.80 -13.83
C ALA A 608 -15.13 0.77 -15.08
N ILE A 609 -14.70 -0.42 -15.52
CA ILE A 609 -13.93 -0.58 -16.76
C ILE A 609 -14.77 -0.23 -17.98
N ARG A 610 -16.03 -0.69 -18.09
CA ARG A 610 -16.92 -0.28 -19.20
C ARG A 610 -17.08 1.23 -19.27
N GLY A 611 -17.26 1.89 -18.13
CA GLY A 611 -17.35 3.34 -18.05
C GLY A 611 -16.06 4.04 -18.49
N LEU A 612 -14.90 3.49 -18.13
CA LEU A 612 -13.60 3.98 -18.60
C LEU A 612 -13.42 3.74 -20.11
N MET A 613 -13.77 2.55 -20.62
CA MET A 613 -13.70 2.22 -22.05
C MET A 613 -14.63 3.09 -22.90
N MET A 614 -15.79 3.49 -22.38
CA MET A 614 -16.64 4.47 -23.05
C MET A 614 -15.90 5.78 -23.32
N HIS A 615 -15.08 6.21 -22.37
CA HIS A 615 -14.30 7.45 -22.50
C HIS A 615 -13.05 7.26 -23.36
N LEU A 616 -12.35 6.13 -23.23
CA LEU A 616 -11.09 5.90 -23.94
C LEU A 616 -11.28 5.50 -25.41
N CYS A 617 -12.39 4.83 -25.74
CA CYS A 617 -12.69 4.32 -27.08
C CYS A 617 -13.87 5.06 -27.75
N ASP A 618 -14.30 6.20 -27.18
CA ASP A 618 -15.42 7.03 -27.68
C ASP A 618 -16.71 6.23 -28.00
N ILE A 619 -17.05 5.26 -27.13
CA ILE A 619 -18.19 4.37 -27.36
C ILE A 619 -19.51 5.11 -27.07
N PRO A 620 -20.46 5.18 -28.01
CA PRO A 620 -21.76 5.83 -27.79
C PRO A 620 -22.58 5.17 -26.67
N ALA A 621 -23.34 5.98 -25.94
CA ALA A 621 -24.11 5.54 -24.77
C ALA A 621 -25.17 4.46 -25.08
N GLU A 622 -25.74 4.50 -26.27
CA GLU A 622 -26.67 3.51 -26.80
C GLU A 622 -26.00 2.17 -27.11
N GLN A 623 -24.72 2.17 -27.48
CA GLN A 623 -23.98 0.98 -27.86
C GLN A 623 -23.33 0.27 -26.67
N ILE A 624 -23.05 0.95 -25.56
CA ILE A 624 -22.36 0.34 -24.41
C ILE A 624 -23.13 -0.85 -23.82
N VAL A 625 -24.46 -0.89 -23.99
CA VAL A 625 -25.33 -1.99 -23.51
C VAL A 625 -24.87 -3.35 -24.06
N GLY A 626 -24.32 -3.37 -25.28
CA GLY A 626 -23.80 -4.56 -25.96
C GLY A 626 -22.34 -4.88 -25.67
N VAL A 627 -21.63 -4.08 -24.87
CA VAL A 627 -20.23 -4.32 -24.51
C VAL A 627 -20.12 -5.04 -23.17
N GLU A 628 -19.33 -6.11 -23.14
CA GLU A 628 -18.97 -6.89 -21.96
C GLU A 628 -17.44 -6.93 -21.80
N ILE A 629 -16.97 -7.04 -20.56
CA ILE A 629 -15.54 -7.13 -20.25
C ILE A 629 -15.31 -8.49 -19.56
N PRO A 630 -14.54 -9.42 -20.15
CA PRO A 630 -14.29 -10.73 -19.56
C PRO A 630 -13.48 -10.63 -18.25
N THR A 631 -13.60 -11.63 -17.37
CA THR A 631 -12.85 -11.67 -16.10
C THR A 631 -11.41 -12.12 -16.34
N GLY A 632 -10.45 -11.49 -15.65
CA GLY A 632 -9.05 -11.92 -15.65
C GLY A 632 -8.33 -11.79 -16.99
N VAL A 633 -8.83 -10.98 -17.93
CA VAL A 633 -8.16 -10.72 -19.21
C VAL A 633 -7.45 -9.37 -19.15
N PRO A 634 -6.11 -9.30 -19.34
CA PRO A 634 -5.39 -8.04 -19.48
C PRO A 634 -5.77 -7.31 -20.77
N LEU A 635 -6.28 -6.07 -20.65
CA LEU A 635 -6.51 -5.16 -21.78
C LEU A 635 -5.36 -4.16 -21.84
N ILE A 636 -4.62 -4.15 -22.95
CA ILE A 636 -3.48 -3.24 -23.13
C ILE A 636 -3.98 -1.96 -23.79
N TYR A 637 -3.95 -0.85 -23.06
CA TYR A 637 -4.26 0.47 -23.59
C TYR A 637 -2.98 1.17 -24.05
N ASP A 638 -2.94 1.48 -25.34
CA ASP A 638 -1.91 2.30 -25.95
C ASP A 638 -2.31 3.78 -25.80
N VAL A 639 -1.56 4.52 -24.99
CA VAL A 639 -1.86 5.93 -24.70
C VAL A 639 -1.67 6.81 -25.93
N ARG A 640 -0.72 6.47 -26.83
CA ARG A 640 -0.41 7.28 -28.01
C ARG A 640 -1.43 7.04 -29.12
N ALA A 641 -1.67 5.77 -29.43
CA ALA A 641 -2.64 5.39 -30.46
C ALA A 641 -4.09 5.43 -29.96
N LYS A 642 -4.31 5.60 -28.65
CA LYS A 642 -5.63 5.59 -27.98
C LYS A 642 -6.46 4.36 -28.34
N CYS A 643 -5.83 3.20 -28.38
CA CYS A 643 -6.46 1.94 -28.78
C CYS A 643 -6.25 0.86 -27.71
N ILE A 644 -7.07 -0.20 -27.78
CA ILE A 644 -6.92 -1.39 -26.93
C ILE A 644 -6.36 -2.54 -27.77
N ARG A 645 -5.39 -3.26 -27.21
CA ARG A 645 -4.84 -4.50 -27.76
C ARG A 645 -5.00 -5.64 -26.74
N LEU A 646 -5.06 -6.85 -27.25
CA LEU A 646 -4.99 -8.09 -26.45
C LEU A 646 -3.61 -8.70 -26.60
N LEU A 647 -3.20 -9.47 -25.59
CA LEU A 647 -2.00 -10.27 -25.67
C LEU A 647 -2.33 -11.62 -26.30
N ASP A 648 -1.43 -12.10 -27.14
CA ASP A 648 -1.49 -13.47 -27.66
C ASP A 648 -1.14 -14.44 -26.53
N ASP A 649 -1.99 -15.44 -26.32
CA ASP A 649 -1.77 -16.51 -25.35
C ASP A 649 -1.48 -17.82 -26.08
N PRO A 650 -0.21 -18.22 -26.25
CA PRO A 650 0.15 -19.44 -26.95
C PRO A 650 -0.34 -20.72 -26.24
N GLU A 651 -0.70 -20.65 -24.95
CA GLU A 651 -1.26 -21.76 -24.19
C GLU A 651 -2.81 -21.84 -24.33
N GLY A 652 -3.43 -20.86 -24.99
CA GLY A 652 -4.86 -20.60 -24.98
C GLY A 652 -5.75 -21.51 -25.85
N GLY A 653 -5.19 -22.45 -26.61
CA GLY A 653 -5.90 -23.38 -27.49
C GLY A 653 -6.53 -22.73 -28.75
N GLU A 654 -7.09 -21.53 -28.62
CA GLU A 654 -7.54 -20.68 -29.72
C GLU A 654 -6.51 -19.58 -29.98
N SER A 655 -6.12 -19.41 -31.25
CA SER A 655 -5.06 -18.48 -31.65
C SER A 655 -5.50 -17.02 -31.67
N ASP A 656 -6.80 -16.75 -31.83
CA ASP A 656 -7.37 -15.41 -31.79
C ASP A 656 -8.00 -15.11 -30.41
N PRO A 657 -7.42 -14.17 -29.62
CA PRO A 657 -7.98 -13.76 -28.33
C PRO A 657 -9.43 -13.24 -28.41
N LEU A 658 -9.85 -12.66 -29.54
CA LEU A 658 -11.22 -12.15 -29.72
C LEU A 658 -12.26 -13.27 -29.84
N LEU A 659 -11.86 -14.44 -30.34
CA LEU A 659 -12.73 -15.62 -30.42
C LEU A 659 -12.79 -16.37 -29.08
N ARG A 660 -11.75 -16.24 -28.25
CA ARG A 660 -11.66 -16.91 -26.96
C ARG A 660 -12.53 -16.27 -25.88
N TYR A 661 -12.68 -14.94 -25.90
CA TYR A 661 -13.36 -14.21 -24.84
C TYR A 661 -14.63 -13.51 -25.32
N ASN A 662 -15.66 -13.49 -24.47
CA ASN A 662 -16.90 -12.81 -24.77
C ASN A 662 -16.82 -11.32 -24.38
N PHE A 663 -16.74 -10.45 -25.39
CA PHE A 663 -16.79 -8.99 -25.25
C PHE A 663 -18.19 -8.40 -25.52
N GLY A 664 -19.22 -9.25 -25.68
CA GLY A 664 -20.58 -8.86 -26.01
C GLY A 664 -20.80 -8.56 -27.50
N SER A 665 -22.05 -8.29 -27.88
CA SER A 665 -22.44 -8.05 -29.28
C SER A 665 -21.75 -6.84 -29.92
N ASN A 666 -21.36 -5.87 -29.09
CA ASN A 666 -20.70 -4.64 -29.54
C ASN A 666 -19.22 -4.60 -29.12
N GLY A 667 -18.61 -5.77 -28.84
CA GLY A 667 -17.24 -5.87 -28.37
C GLY A 667 -16.21 -5.29 -29.35
N HIS A 668 -16.50 -5.32 -30.65
CA HIS A 668 -15.64 -4.75 -31.70
C HIS A 668 -15.33 -3.25 -31.50
N LEU A 669 -16.22 -2.50 -30.82
CA LEU A 669 -16.01 -1.08 -30.53
C LEU A 669 -14.85 -0.81 -29.57
N LEU A 670 -14.39 -1.82 -28.82
CA LEU A 670 -13.21 -1.71 -27.96
C LEU A 670 -11.90 -1.69 -28.75
N PHE A 671 -11.88 -2.33 -29.93
CA PHE A 671 -10.65 -2.68 -30.66
C PHE A 671 -10.51 -1.89 -31.95
N GLN A 672 -10.58 -0.55 -31.84
CA GLN A 672 -10.27 0.30 -32.98
C GLN A 672 -8.80 0.13 -33.41
N PRO A 673 -8.49 0.22 -34.72
CA PRO A 673 -7.13 0.09 -35.21
C PRO A 673 -6.17 1.08 -34.54
N CYS A 674 -5.06 0.56 -34.03
CA CYS A 674 -3.99 1.37 -33.45
C CYS A 674 -3.23 2.11 -34.54
N THR A 675 -3.70 3.30 -34.90
CA THR A 675 -2.98 4.19 -35.83
C THR A 675 -2.38 5.34 -35.03
N VAL A 676 -1.05 5.47 -35.09
CA VAL A 676 -0.37 6.64 -34.56
C VAL A 676 -0.37 7.67 -35.68
N ALA A 677 -1.06 8.79 -35.51
CA ALA A 677 -0.86 9.94 -36.38
C ALA A 677 0.56 10.46 -36.10
N TYR A 678 1.52 10.12 -36.94
CA TYR A 678 2.79 10.84 -36.96
C TYR A 678 2.50 12.23 -37.54
N ASP A 679 2.85 13.28 -36.80
CA ASP A 679 3.11 14.58 -37.40
C ASP A 679 4.31 14.39 -38.34
N ASP A 680 4.06 14.55 -39.62
CA ASP A 680 4.99 14.28 -40.73
C ASP A 680 6.13 15.31 -40.75
N ASP A 681 7.17 15.05 -39.97
CA ASP A 681 8.51 15.61 -40.20
C ASP A 681 9.34 14.60 -41.00
N GLY A 682 9.05 14.50 -42.30
CA GLY A 682 10.01 14.15 -43.35
C GLY A 682 10.79 12.83 -43.22
N GLU A 683 10.44 11.90 -44.11
CA GLU A 683 11.20 10.73 -44.58
C GLU A 683 11.16 9.44 -43.73
N GLY A 684 10.44 8.43 -44.27
CA GLY A 684 10.90 7.03 -44.21
C GLY A 684 9.89 5.98 -43.71
N ALA A 685 9.11 5.43 -44.66
CA ALA A 685 8.52 4.08 -44.66
C ALA A 685 7.76 3.57 -43.42
N GLY A 686 6.43 3.72 -43.44
CA GLY A 686 5.51 3.05 -42.50
C GLY A 686 5.32 1.54 -42.78
N PRO A 687 4.94 0.71 -41.78
CA PRO A 687 4.68 -0.70 -41.98
C PRO A 687 3.25 -0.93 -42.51
N VAL A 688 3.11 -1.15 -43.82
CA VAL A 688 1.84 -1.37 -44.54
C VAL A 688 1.25 -2.79 -44.30
N GLY A 689 1.84 -3.61 -43.43
CA GLY A 689 1.46 -5.03 -43.28
C GLY A 689 0.29 -5.33 -42.34
N ALA A 690 0.04 -4.52 -41.30
CA ALA A 690 -0.94 -4.86 -40.25
C ALA A 690 -2.36 -4.32 -40.52
N GLN A 691 -2.47 -3.20 -41.24
CA GLN A 691 -3.73 -2.46 -41.43
C GLN A 691 -4.78 -3.22 -42.25
N ALA A 692 -4.37 -3.91 -43.32
CA ALA A 692 -5.31 -4.63 -44.20
C ALA A 692 -5.94 -5.86 -43.53
N SER A 693 -5.27 -6.46 -42.54
CA SER A 693 -5.79 -7.64 -41.84
C SER A 693 -6.85 -7.28 -40.79
N VAL A 694 -6.72 -6.12 -40.15
CA VAL A 694 -7.62 -5.69 -39.06
C VAL A 694 -8.94 -5.16 -39.61
N GLU A 695 -8.93 -4.38 -40.70
CA GLU A 695 -10.16 -3.89 -41.33
C GLU A 695 -11.01 -5.02 -41.94
N ALA A 696 -10.38 -6.00 -42.59
CA ALA A 696 -11.07 -7.18 -43.10
C ALA A 696 -11.68 -8.03 -41.96
N ARG A 697 -11.01 -8.09 -40.79
CA ARG A 697 -11.45 -8.85 -39.62
C ARG A 697 -12.53 -8.16 -38.81
N ALA A 698 -12.47 -6.84 -38.65
CA ALA A 698 -13.53 -6.06 -38.01
C ALA A 698 -14.84 -6.15 -38.80
N LYS A 699 -14.76 -6.21 -40.13
CA LYS A 699 -15.90 -6.39 -41.01
C LYS A 699 -16.51 -7.81 -40.91
N ALA A 700 -15.68 -8.84 -40.79
CA ALA A 700 -16.13 -10.22 -40.62
C ALA A 700 -16.77 -10.53 -39.24
N ILE A 701 -16.48 -9.73 -38.21
CA ILE A 701 -17.14 -9.82 -36.89
C ILE A 701 -18.46 -9.04 -36.86
N ALA A 702 -18.60 -8.04 -37.73
CA ALA A 702 -19.80 -7.22 -37.85
C ALA A 702 -20.89 -7.86 -38.76
N GLU A 703 -20.48 -8.70 -39.72
CA GLU A 703 -21.33 -9.57 -40.54
C GLU A 703 -21.74 -10.85 -39.78
#